data_AF-A0A6L8RLW3-F1
#
_entry.id   AF-A0A6L8RLW3-F1
#
_cell.length_a   1.000
_cell.length_b   1.000
_cell.length_c   1.000
_cell.angle_alpha   90.00
_cell.angle_beta   90.00
_cell.angle_gamma   90.00
#
_symmetry.space_group_name_H-M   'P 1'
#
loop_
_entity.id
_entity.type
_entity.pdbx_description
1 polymer ?
#
loop_
_entity_poly.entity_id
_entity_poly.type
_entity_poly.pdbx_seq_one_letter_code
_entity_poly.pdbx_strand_id
1 'polypeptide(L)'
;MNTSPRTNIVPGRNGNDEKTGPLQVPITRRGVFAALACAAGLALLGPARKAEALAGMDFNLGQGWFGAANDSMLVHLDPRQGEGDMYFGFANSYHEWLAAAPANTSYYINHYGQWLRYAFACVFECNYANELYTLVVVRPFAWCSSKDLQNGRGLWTDTISEGGDNKGYVYLDGAELAGSRFAGDLRNQIGYPYYDWISYGFYDFNDFQGSTYWGSTRPSFWVKRQKGEARHSVWSKLQVYNVDYNHFGVYENFIKESDAPNYWFLSQTTPSRDFRVEKIYIRNDVALYGGIFYIRPVMAPDIQLDLVQGQYSGGKPLAQYGNGASVVLWEDQRGVNQTWMLKPYTNDGVDTFTFAIANMVGPNLTHMLNNSGHAAPVVDHGVVQNSHADIWDINDSDGRSKAWWVHHEPDDSNETDHSCYFITSDADGLRLDTDGVTSNSGVSVSVQSAACPGRWAIQKNAQWNLVEARIEGKVSVHCDEGMLKIGDKAKICGWHNTDPDDPDAGIKPAGWVLGCKNESDLPVRPIFRLYMSDVADDLPEDDAAIFAQCGVATWGWQQESLAHRHIGYPPADHSIYGLALRLEGSAFPGSIRYAAQRYSGGEWVEGADGARILDSESDILGRVKVWLTGEIADHYDLEIRTKLLNGSGEWSDPVYVNCSASSPLDIGSAPAVGIEPDGADGNKICGMNIHLVRKPQGGRVVREFSKSEDLTVDASWGPGYLSVAAMLGIRTVGKTDRYVWTDRYLGTLVSRGVPVVTTCVEYYADGVEQKDMVYRDLDVEGGDVYTPVDIATQKALKDTCNLNGQYGQNPSTGFSGWFLDPELTQPAAGVTIVKDQTLKLYGRNRCTVRIEYAEGSLRPEDGGIYRTAPLAYKPDARSSFELPDFSQSPEKHRLDGLALAAIGDDGQGHKALYWGESVTPVKPGEVFAMIADETWRRYVPECWMTSADGTEKVSSVTAKRDVTLYIKWTEAKAEGVASSKG
;
A
#
# COMPACT_ATOMS: atom_id res chain seq x y z
N MET A 1 58.34 -8.21 34.85
CA MET A 1 59.69 -8.42 35.41
C MET A 1 60.69 -8.19 34.29
N ASN A 2 61.73 -7.38 34.56
CA ASN A 2 63.12 -7.44 34.07
C ASN A 2 63.40 -8.32 32.83
N THR A 3 64.12 -7.93 31.77
CA THR A 3 65.31 -7.06 31.68
C THR A 3 65.74 -7.01 30.20
N SER A 4 66.23 -5.86 29.72
CA SER A 4 67.16 -5.82 28.56
C SER A 4 68.59 -6.16 29.00
N PRO A 5 69.47 -6.53 28.05
CA PRO A 5 70.61 -5.65 27.71
C PRO A 5 70.82 -5.56 26.17
N ARG A 6 71.10 -4.38 25.55
CA ARG A 6 72.41 -3.70 25.39
C ARG A 6 73.53 -4.68 24.94
N THR A 7 74.28 -4.51 23.84
CA THR A 7 74.81 -3.28 23.21
C THR A 7 75.57 -3.60 21.89
N ASN A 8 75.53 -2.62 20.97
CA ASN A 8 76.59 -2.14 20.05
C ASN A 8 77.12 -3.00 18.89
N ILE A 9 76.99 -2.47 17.65
CA ILE A 9 78.09 -2.04 16.74
C ILE A 9 77.48 -1.14 15.63
N VAL A 10 78.12 0.00 15.36
CA VAL A 10 77.97 0.92 14.19
C VAL A 10 79.39 1.47 13.93
N PRO A 11 79.84 1.87 12.70
CA PRO A 11 79.13 2.04 11.42
C PRO A 11 79.76 1.36 10.19
N GLY A 12 78.92 1.08 9.18
CA GLY A 12 79.32 0.92 7.78
C GLY A 12 78.22 1.48 6.88
N ARG A 13 78.51 2.58 6.19
CA ARG A 13 77.63 3.31 5.25
C ARG A 13 77.19 2.43 4.06
N ASN A 14 75.89 2.37 3.78
CA ASN A 14 75.24 2.85 2.53
C ASN A 14 73.86 2.20 2.33
N GLY A 15 72.89 3.01 1.88
CA GLY A 15 71.66 2.57 1.21
C GLY A 15 70.39 2.73 2.04
N ASN A 16 69.69 3.86 1.87
CA ASN A 16 68.43 4.18 2.52
C ASN A 16 67.27 3.35 1.94
N ASP A 17 66.71 2.46 2.76
CA ASP A 17 65.32 2.01 2.76
C ASP A 17 64.86 2.06 4.24
N GLU A 18 63.79 2.79 4.57
CA GLU A 18 62.93 2.60 5.77
C GLU A 18 61.77 3.62 5.71
N LYS A 19 60.50 3.21 5.55
CA LYS A 19 59.58 2.71 6.60
C LYS A 19 59.57 3.58 7.87
N THR A 20 58.67 4.56 7.92
CA THR A 20 58.28 5.25 9.16
C THR A 20 57.17 4.48 9.86
N GLY A 21 57.48 3.93 11.04
CA GLY A 21 56.49 3.54 12.06
C GLY A 21 55.91 4.75 12.80
N PRO A 22 54.88 4.56 13.65
CA PRO A 22 54.06 5.63 14.20
C PRO A 22 54.82 6.45 15.26
N LEU A 23 54.87 7.77 15.08
CA LEU A 23 55.32 8.72 16.08
C LEU A 23 54.27 8.84 17.21
N GLN A 24 54.59 8.42 18.43
CA GLN A 24 53.85 8.83 19.62
C GLN A 24 54.29 10.25 20.01
N VAL A 25 53.41 11.23 19.81
CA VAL A 25 53.58 12.61 20.27
C VAL A 25 52.56 12.89 21.39
N PRO A 26 52.94 13.46 22.54
CA PRO A 26 52.00 13.78 23.60
C PRO A 26 51.12 14.97 23.19
N ILE A 27 49.86 14.71 22.87
CA ILE A 27 48.90 15.74 22.45
C ILE A 27 48.34 16.43 23.70
N THR A 28 48.54 17.74 23.81
CA THR A 28 47.95 18.58 24.89
C THR A 28 46.44 18.78 24.66
N ARG A 29 45.65 19.14 25.69
CA ARG A 29 44.20 19.41 25.52
C ARG A 29 43.87 20.43 24.42
N ARG A 30 44.76 21.41 24.15
CA ARG A 30 44.64 22.31 22.99
C ARG A 30 44.97 21.64 21.66
N GLY A 31 45.93 20.71 21.64
CA GLY A 31 46.20 19.86 20.47
C GLY A 31 45.06 18.88 20.16
N VAL A 32 44.33 18.41 21.18
CA VAL A 32 43.13 17.55 21.00
C VAL A 32 41.97 18.36 20.44
N PHE A 33 41.74 19.58 20.93
CA PHE A 33 40.73 20.48 20.35
C PHE A 33 41.09 20.97 18.95
N ALA A 34 42.37 21.23 18.66
CA ALA A 34 42.83 21.56 17.31
C ALA A 34 42.72 20.35 16.37
N ALA A 35 43.01 19.13 16.83
CA ALA A 35 42.82 17.91 16.05
C ALA A 35 41.34 17.59 15.82
N LEU A 36 40.46 17.80 16.81
CA LEU A 36 39.01 17.68 16.66
C LEU A 36 38.42 18.77 15.76
N ALA A 37 38.94 20.00 15.81
CA ALA A 37 38.53 21.08 14.91
C ALA A 37 39.05 20.88 13.47
N CYS A 38 40.26 20.31 13.30
CA CYS A 38 40.77 19.88 12.00
C CYS A 38 40.00 18.66 11.48
N ALA A 39 39.64 17.69 12.33
CA ALA A 39 38.83 16.53 11.93
C ALA A 39 37.37 16.91 11.64
N ALA A 40 36.78 17.85 12.39
CA ALA A 40 35.46 18.42 12.11
C ALA A 40 35.48 19.32 10.87
N GLY A 41 36.57 20.06 10.64
CA GLY A 41 36.81 20.81 9.41
C GLY A 41 37.03 19.91 8.19
N LEU A 42 37.72 18.78 8.35
CA LEU A 42 37.92 17.73 7.34
C LEU A 42 36.69 16.82 7.14
N ALA A 43 35.69 16.89 8.02
CA ALA A 43 34.41 16.22 7.88
C ALA A 43 33.31 17.16 7.32
N LEU A 44 33.43 18.47 7.55
CA LEU A 44 32.61 19.52 6.92
C LEU A 44 33.06 19.81 5.47
N LEU A 45 34.33 19.59 5.18
CA LEU A 45 34.78 19.31 3.82
C LEU A 45 34.39 17.84 3.58
N GLY A 46 33.27 17.58 2.91
CA GLY A 46 32.97 16.24 2.37
C GLY A 46 34.11 15.73 1.48
N PRO A 47 33.98 14.61 0.75
CA PRO A 47 35.03 14.16 -0.15
C PRO A 47 35.20 15.14 -1.32
N ALA A 48 35.82 16.30 -1.09
CA ALA A 48 36.57 17.05 -2.07
C ALA A 48 37.89 16.32 -2.31
N ARG A 49 37.80 15.01 -2.60
CA ARG A 49 38.86 14.32 -3.32
C ARG A 49 38.63 14.72 -4.76
N LYS A 50 39.34 15.78 -5.16
CA LYS A 50 39.63 16.05 -6.57
C LYS A 50 40.05 14.72 -7.21
N ALA A 51 39.17 14.10 -7.99
CA ALA A 51 39.58 13.13 -8.99
C ALA A 51 40.31 13.92 -10.08
N GLU A 52 41.54 14.32 -9.78
CA GLU A 52 42.42 14.97 -10.74
C GLU A 52 43.27 13.88 -11.38
N ALA A 53 42.63 13.03 -12.19
CA ALA A 53 43.36 12.06 -12.97
C ALA A 53 44.29 12.80 -13.94
N LEU A 54 45.60 12.57 -13.79
CA LEU A 54 46.62 13.00 -14.73
C LEU A 54 46.82 11.82 -15.68
N ALA A 55 46.03 11.72 -16.75
CA ALA A 55 46.49 11.06 -17.97
C ALA A 55 47.84 11.71 -18.30
N GLY A 56 48.93 11.02 -17.93
CA GLY A 56 50.23 11.61 -17.74
C GLY A 56 50.61 12.51 -18.91
N MET A 57 51.23 13.65 -18.61
CA MET A 57 51.82 14.58 -19.59
C MET A 57 52.95 13.93 -20.44
N ASP A 58 53.05 12.60 -20.45
CA ASP A 58 54.04 11.77 -21.13
C ASP A 58 53.68 11.60 -22.63
N PHE A 59 53.27 12.68 -23.28
CA PHE A 59 53.11 12.71 -24.73
C PHE A 59 53.85 13.89 -25.37
N ASN A 60 54.51 13.62 -26.48
CA ASN A 60 55.35 14.54 -27.20
C ASN A 60 54.60 15.22 -28.35
N LEU A 61 55.11 16.38 -28.76
CA LEU A 61 54.70 17.04 -29.98
C LEU A 61 54.78 16.08 -31.17
N GLY A 62 53.70 15.99 -31.96
CA GLY A 62 53.65 15.13 -33.15
C GLY A 62 53.68 13.63 -32.86
N GLN A 63 53.44 13.20 -31.62
CA GLN A 63 53.44 11.78 -31.24
C GLN A 63 52.38 10.96 -31.97
N GLY A 64 51.31 11.58 -32.48
CA GLY A 64 50.18 10.86 -33.04
C GLY A 64 49.34 10.22 -31.94
N TRP A 65 48.86 8.98 -32.13
CA TRP A 65 48.04 8.28 -31.14
C TRP A 65 48.85 7.82 -29.93
N PHE A 66 48.32 8.05 -28.73
CA PHE A 66 48.92 7.63 -27.45
C PHE A 66 47.85 7.24 -26.42
N GLY A 67 48.30 6.70 -25.28
CA GLY A 67 47.48 6.33 -24.12
C GLY A 67 47.40 4.83 -23.84
N ALA A 68 46.81 4.49 -22.70
CA ALA A 68 46.76 3.14 -22.14
C ALA A 68 45.54 2.30 -22.58
N ALA A 69 44.57 2.89 -23.29
CA ALA A 69 43.38 2.19 -23.74
C ALA A 69 43.69 1.12 -24.80
N ASN A 70 43.91 -0.13 -24.36
CA ASN A 70 44.02 -1.31 -25.22
C ASN A 70 42.75 -1.51 -26.06
N ASP A 71 42.91 -1.74 -27.37
CA ASP A 71 41.81 -1.89 -28.34
C ASP A 71 40.68 -0.84 -28.21
N SER A 72 41.06 0.38 -27.81
CA SER A 72 40.16 1.53 -27.58
C SER A 72 39.02 1.30 -26.57
N MET A 73 39.15 0.36 -25.64
CA MET A 73 38.18 0.20 -24.54
C MET A 73 38.41 1.28 -23.48
N LEU A 74 37.42 2.15 -23.26
CA LEU A 74 37.40 3.14 -22.19
C LEU A 74 36.63 2.59 -20.99
N VAL A 75 37.37 2.27 -19.93
CA VAL A 75 36.84 1.74 -18.67
C VAL A 75 37.53 2.41 -17.49
N HIS A 76 36.81 2.43 -16.38
CA HIS A 76 37.32 2.92 -15.10
C HIS A 76 37.75 1.73 -14.25
N LEU A 77 39.03 1.67 -13.84
CA LEU A 77 39.55 0.53 -13.07
C LEU A 77 39.29 0.61 -11.56
N ASP A 78 39.25 1.82 -10.95
CA ASP A 78 38.77 2.02 -9.57
C ASP A 78 37.87 3.25 -9.44
N PRO A 79 36.55 3.13 -9.24
CA PRO A 79 35.59 4.26 -9.21
C PRO A 79 35.74 5.23 -8.00
N ARG A 80 36.92 5.31 -7.37
CA ARG A 80 37.25 6.13 -6.16
C ARG A 80 38.49 7.00 -6.40
N GLN A 81 39.24 6.81 -7.49
CA GLN A 81 40.59 7.35 -7.66
C GLN A 81 40.88 7.66 -9.13
N GLY A 82 41.74 8.67 -9.39
CA GLY A 82 42.17 9.08 -10.73
C GLY A 82 43.59 8.67 -11.11
N GLU A 83 44.26 7.77 -10.39
CA GLU A 83 45.54 7.20 -10.83
C GLU A 83 45.28 5.81 -11.44
N GLY A 84 45.39 5.69 -12.76
CA GLY A 84 45.24 4.41 -13.49
C GLY A 84 44.03 4.29 -14.42
N ASP A 85 43.34 5.38 -14.76
CA ASP A 85 42.20 5.34 -15.68
C ASP A 85 42.61 5.07 -17.14
N MET A 86 41.76 4.37 -17.89
CA MET A 86 42.00 4.12 -19.31
C MET A 86 41.72 5.40 -20.10
N TYR A 87 42.72 5.84 -20.86
CA TYR A 87 42.63 7.00 -21.73
C TYR A 87 43.30 6.72 -23.08
N PHE A 88 42.92 7.51 -24.07
CA PHE A 88 43.67 7.64 -25.31
C PHE A 88 43.67 9.10 -25.76
N GLY A 89 44.66 9.48 -26.55
CA GLY A 89 44.73 10.81 -27.11
C GLY A 89 45.47 10.84 -28.43
N PHE A 90 45.39 11.98 -29.10
CA PHE A 90 46.16 12.25 -30.31
C PHE A 90 46.87 13.59 -30.18
N ALA A 91 48.16 13.63 -30.51
CA ALA A 91 48.96 14.85 -30.53
C ALA A 91 49.41 15.18 -31.95
N ASN A 92 48.97 16.34 -32.46
CA ASN A 92 49.45 16.87 -33.73
C ASN A 92 50.88 17.40 -33.63
N SER A 93 51.54 17.50 -34.78
CA SER A 93 52.77 18.29 -34.94
C SER A 93 52.43 19.79 -35.04
N TYR A 94 53.44 20.66 -35.04
CA TYR A 94 53.22 22.08 -35.31
C TYR A 94 52.54 22.32 -36.65
N HIS A 95 51.51 23.17 -36.62
CA HIS A 95 51.11 23.97 -37.76
C HIS A 95 51.80 25.32 -37.64
N GLU A 96 52.65 25.65 -38.61
CA GLU A 96 53.42 26.91 -38.66
C GLU A 96 52.91 27.79 -39.80
N TRP A 97 52.75 29.09 -39.57
CA TRP A 97 52.45 30.05 -40.62
C TRP A 97 53.23 31.35 -40.44
N LEU A 98 53.52 32.01 -41.57
CA LEU A 98 54.23 33.29 -41.61
C LEU A 98 53.25 34.42 -41.30
N ALA A 99 53.43 35.08 -40.16
CA ALA A 99 52.62 36.19 -39.68
C ALA A 99 53.13 37.56 -40.15
N ALA A 100 54.38 37.70 -40.58
CA ALA A 100 54.84 38.89 -41.31
C ALA A 100 56.18 38.62 -42.03
N ALA A 101 56.32 39.18 -43.23
CA ALA A 101 57.58 39.24 -43.98
C ALA A 101 58.10 40.70 -44.04
N PRO A 102 59.43 40.95 -44.07
CA PRO A 102 59.96 42.31 -44.19
C PRO A 102 59.46 43.02 -45.45
N ALA A 103 58.94 44.24 -45.30
CA ALA A 103 58.56 45.10 -46.42
C ALA A 103 59.83 45.61 -47.16
N ASN A 104 60.35 44.80 -48.09
CA ASN A 104 61.30 45.12 -49.18
C ASN A 104 62.37 44.04 -49.42
N THR A 105 62.01 42.75 -49.42
CA THR A 105 62.96 41.73 -49.93
C THR A 105 62.30 40.77 -50.91
N SER A 106 62.97 40.62 -52.06
CA SER A 106 62.69 39.63 -53.10
C SER A 106 62.67 38.21 -52.52
N TYR A 107 61.69 37.43 -52.98
CA TYR A 107 61.28 36.02 -52.85
C TYR A 107 62.22 34.93 -52.25
N TYR A 108 63.43 35.21 -51.74
CA TYR A 108 64.44 34.20 -51.39
C TYR A 108 65.11 34.30 -50.01
N ILE A 109 64.63 35.14 -49.08
CA ILE A 109 65.21 35.18 -47.71
C ILE A 109 64.11 35.00 -46.65
N ASN A 110 63.78 33.73 -46.38
CA ASN A 110 62.94 33.27 -45.27
C ASN A 110 63.60 33.46 -43.88
N HIS A 111 64.76 34.12 -43.80
CA HIS A 111 65.60 34.19 -42.60
C HIS A 111 65.25 35.33 -41.63
N TYR A 112 64.29 36.19 -41.95
CA TYR A 112 63.85 37.31 -41.10
C TYR A 112 62.32 37.42 -41.00
N GLY A 113 61.60 36.29 -41.11
CA GLY A 113 60.15 36.24 -40.97
C GLY A 113 59.70 36.19 -39.51
N GLN A 114 58.49 36.68 -39.25
CA GLN A 114 57.75 36.48 -38.01
C GLN A 114 56.80 35.30 -38.19
N TRP A 115 56.99 34.21 -37.45
CA TRP A 115 56.19 32.99 -37.57
C TRP A 115 55.44 32.71 -36.28
N LEU A 116 54.20 32.28 -36.44
CA LEU A 116 53.42 31.70 -35.35
C LEU A 116 53.28 30.21 -35.61
N ARG A 117 53.28 29.44 -34.53
CA ARG A 117 53.02 28.01 -34.60
C ARG A 117 52.21 27.54 -33.42
N TYR A 118 51.36 26.57 -33.67
CA TYR A 118 50.65 25.85 -32.62
C TYR A 118 50.51 24.37 -32.97
N ALA A 119 50.35 23.54 -31.95
CA ALA A 119 49.97 22.15 -32.08
C ALA A 119 48.84 21.87 -31.10
N PHE A 120 47.87 21.08 -31.54
CA PHE A 120 46.71 20.67 -30.78
C PHE A 120 46.82 19.19 -30.45
N ALA A 121 46.63 18.86 -29.18
CA ALA A 121 46.40 17.50 -28.73
C ALA A 121 45.09 17.41 -27.97
N CYS A 122 44.49 16.23 -27.97
CA CYS A 122 43.26 15.98 -27.24
C CYS A 122 43.31 14.59 -26.63
N VAL A 123 42.99 14.49 -25.34
CA VAL A 123 42.89 13.24 -24.59
C VAL A 123 41.44 12.99 -24.21
N PHE A 124 41.00 11.77 -24.41
CA PHE A 124 39.71 11.25 -23.99
C PHE A 124 39.96 10.23 -22.88
N GLU A 125 39.39 10.49 -21.72
CA GLU A 125 39.64 9.75 -20.48
C GLU A 125 38.31 9.32 -19.87
N CYS A 126 38.24 8.06 -19.41
CA CYS A 126 37.13 7.60 -18.61
C CYS A 126 37.29 8.10 -17.17
N ASN A 127 36.51 9.10 -16.76
CA ASN A 127 36.62 9.74 -15.43
C ASN A 127 35.67 9.12 -14.38
N TYR A 128 34.59 8.49 -14.83
CA TYR A 128 33.68 7.76 -13.95
C TYR A 128 32.98 6.69 -14.77
N ALA A 129 32.70 5.54 -14.15
CA ALA A 129 31.82 4.54 -14.74
C ALA A 129 31.02 3.80 -13.68
N ASN A 130 29.78 3.46 -14.03
CA ASN A 130 28.92 2.53 -13.32
C ASN A 130 28.31 1.53 -14.31
N GLU A 131 27.46 0.63 -13.85
CA GLU A 131 26.86 -0.45 -14.65
C GLU A 131 26.06 0.04 -15.86
N LEU A 132 25.59 1.28 -15.86
CA LEU A 132 24.74 1.84 -16.90
C LEU A 132 25.41 2.96 -17.72
N TYR A 133 26.36 3.68 -17.14
CA TYR A 133 26.91 4.90 -17.74
C TYR A 133 28.42 5.00 -17.57
N THR A 134 29.07 5.54 -18.60
CA THR A 134 30.49 5.91 -18.59
C THR A 134 30.61 7.41 -18.88
N LEU A 135 31.29 8.15 -17.99
CA LEU A 135 31.64 9.55 -18.17
C LEU A 135 33.00 9.65 -18.87
N VAL A 136 32.99 10.24 -20.06
CA VAL A 136 34.21 10.56 -20.81
C VAL A 136 34.52 12.04 -20.61
N VAL A 137 35.68 12.34 -20.05
CA VAL A 137 36.23 13.68 -19.94
C VAL A 137 37.18 13.93 -21.11
N VAL A 138 37.03 15.10 -21.71
CA VAL A 138 37.87 15.54 -22.82
C VAL A 138 38.84 16.59 -22.31
N ARG A 139 40.12 16.35 -22.55
CA ARG A 139 41.21 17.24 -22.16
C ARG A 139 41.89 17.78 -23.40
N PRO A 140 41.55 19.01 -23.80
CA PRO A 140 42.24 19.67 -24.88
C PRO A 140 43.55 20.25 -24.39
N PHE A 141 44.59 20.06 -25.19
CA PHE A 141 45.91 20.56 -24.93
C PHE A 141 46.41 21.36 -26.12
N ALA A 142 47.11 22.46 -25.86
CA ALA A 142 47.80 23.18 -26.90
C ALA A 142 49.26 23.42 -26.56
N TRP A 143 50.07 23.37 -27.60
CA TRP A 143 51.43 23.85 -27.61
C TRP A 143 51.47 25.04 -28.54
N CYS A 144 51.93 26.20 -28.10
CA CYS A 144 52.12 27.35 -28.97
C CYS A 144 53.55 27.87 -28.86
N SER A 145 54.01 28.48 -29.95
CA SER A 145 55.32 29.08 -30.03
C SER A 145 55.31 30.16 -31.10
N SER A 146 56.27 31.07 -31.00
CA SER A 146 56.46 32.11 -31.99
C SER A 146 57.95 32.25 -32.31
N LYS A 147 58.23 32.69 -33.53
CA LYS A 147 59.59 32.92 -34.03
C LYS A 147 59.64 34.29 -34.67
N ASP A 148 60.08 35.29 -33.92
CA ASP A 148 60.34 36.64 -34.42
C ASP A 148 61.83 36.82 -34.69
N LEU A 149 62.24 36.55 -35.92
CA LEU A 149 63.63 36.72 -36.34
C LEU A 149 64.01 38.20 -36.57
N GLN A 150 63.06 39.15 -36.45
CA GLN A 150 63.30 40.57 -36.66
C GLN A 150 63.59 41.31 -35.35
N ASN A 151 62.74 41.14 -34.32
CA ASN A 151 62.84 41.90 -33.08
C ASN A 151 63.09 41.01 -31.84
N GLY A 152 63.12 39.68 -32.00
CA GLY A 152 63.36 38.73 -30.91
C GLY A 152 62.26 38.74 -29.84
N ARG A 153 61.04 39.17 -30.18
CA ARG A 153 59.90 39.24 -29.24
C ARG A 153 58.94 38.08 -29.45
N GLY A 154 58.28 37.66 -28.37
CA GLY A 154 57.16 36.75 -28.48
C GLY A 154 55.99 37.39 -29.23
N LEU A 155 55.39 36.68 -30.19
CA LEU A 155 54.32 37.20 -31.04
C LEU A 155 52.90 36.89 -30.53
N TRP A 156 52.71 35.83 -29.74
CA TRP A 156 51.48 35.61 -28.97
C TRP A 156 51.35 36.67 -27.85
N THR A 157 50.32 37.51 -27.92
CA THR A 157 50.06 38.62 -26.98
C THR A 157 48.89 38.32 -26.05
N ASP A 158 48.97 38.80 -24.81
CA ASP A 158 47.93 38.65 -23.79
C ASP A 158 46.80 39.69 -24.00
N THR A 159 45.66 39.28 -24.56
CA THR A 159 44.46 40.12 -24.75
C THR A 159 43.32 39.65 -23.85
N ILE A 160 43.41 39.98 -22.56
CA ILE A 160 42.46 39.58 -21.50
C ILE A 160 41.03 40.15 -21.72
N SER A 161 40.83 41.13 -22.61
CA SER A 161 39.59 41.94 -22.63
C SER A 161 38.52 41.57 -23.66
N GLU A 162 38.81 40.82 -24.73
CA GLU A 162 37.85 40.67 -25.87
C GLU A 162 37.71 39.24 -26.45
N GLY A 163 37.76 38.20 -25.60
CA GLY A 163 37.17 36.90 -25.94
C GLY A 163 37.99 35.96 -26.82
N GLY A 164 39.10 35.44 -26.26
CA GLY A 164 39.81 34.22 -26.70
C GLY A 164 40.45 34.29 -28.10
N ASP A 165 41.56 33.57 -28.31
CA ASP A 165 42.25 33.46 -29.60
C ASP A 165 41.93 32.19 -30.41
N ASN A 166 41.20 31.26 -29.79
CA ASN A 166 40.81 30.00 -30.38
C ASN A 166 39.42 29.51 -29.92
N LYS A 167 38.85 28.57 -30.70
CA LYS A 167 37.62 27.83 -30.40
C LYS A 167 37.84 26.36 -30.72
N GLY A 168 37.56 25.54 -29.72
CA GLY A 168 37.63 24.10 -29.74
C GLY A 168 36.26 23.44 -29.80
N TYR A 169 36.19 22.29 -30.46
CA TYR A 169 34.98 21.50 -30.65
C TYR A 169 35.30 20.02 -30.48
N VAL A 170 34.36 19.28 -29.89
CA VAL A 170 34.40 17.80 -29.83
C VAL A 170 33.23 17.26 -30.65
N TYR A 171 33.49 16.19 -31.39
CA TYR A 171 32.51 15.51 -32.20
C TYR A 171 32.40 14.05 -31.74
N LEU A 172 31.16 13.61 -31.49
CA LEU A 172 30.82 12.24 -31.14
C LEU A 172 29.90 11.69 -32.25
N ASP A 173 30.25 10.55 -32.81
CA ASP A 173 29.49 9.88 -33.89
C ASP A 173 29.19 10.80 -35.08
N GLY A 174 30.16 11.66 -35.40
CA GLY A 174 30.09 12.62 -36.51
C GLY A 174 29.30 13.91 -36.22
N ALA A 175 28.66 14.04 -35.06
CA ALA A 175 27.94 15.25 -34.65
C ALA A 175 28.74 16.07 -33.63
N GLU A 176 28.69 17.41 -33.70
CA GLU A 176 29.27 18.29 -32.67
C GLU A 176 28.54 18.02 -31.35
N LEU A 177 29.30 17.68 -30.31
CA LEU A 177 28.77 17.43 -28.98
C LEU A 177 28.32 18.75 -28.36
N ALA A 178 27.04 18.84 -27.99
CA ALA A 178 26.47 20.04 -27.38
C ALA A 178 27.20 20.38 -26.06
N GLY A 179 27.57 21.66 -25.88
CA GLY A 179 28.29 22.11 -24.69
C GLY A 179 29.76 21.66 -24.61
N SER A 180 30.29 21.01 -25.66
CA SER A 180 31.69 20.54 -25.69
C SER A 180 32.72 21.59 -26.10
N ARG A 181 32.28 22.83 -26.27
CA ARG A 181 33.13 23.91 -26.76
C ARG A 181 34.12 24.30 -25.68
N PHE A 182 35.37 24.46 -26.08
CA PHE A 182 36.44 24.92 -25.20
C PHE A 182 37.21 26.04 -25.88
N ALA A 183 37.84 26.87 -25.08
CA ALA A 183 38.77 27.89 -25.54
C ALA A 183 39.77 28.15 -24.42
N GLY A 184 40.92 28.68 -24.78
CA GLY A 184 41.81 29.32 -23.82
C GLY A 184 42.78 30.23 -24.53
N ASP A 185 43.79 30.73 -23.85
CA ASP A 185 44.72 31.71 -24.45
C ASP A 185 46.02 31.03 -24.87
N LEU A 186 46.39 31.20 -26.13
CA LEU A 186 47.72 30.84 -26.62
C LEU A 186 48.68 31.96 -26.21
N ARG A 187 49.46 31.73 -25.15
CA ARG A 187 50.39 32.74 -24.59
C ARG A 187 51.82 32.29 -24.65
N ASN A 188 52.68 33.29 -24.81
CA ASN A 188 54.11 33.21 -24.52
C ASN A 188 54.31 33.19 -22.97
N GLN A 189 54.88 32.13 -22.40
CA GLN A 189 55.23 32.04 -20.97
C GLN A 189 56.16 33.19 -20.51
N ILE A 190 55.90 33.76 -19.32
CA ILE A 190 56.59 34.95 -18.79
C ILE A 190 58.04 34.60 -18.35
N GLY A 191 59.06 35.26 -18.92
CA GLY A 191 60.35 35.46 -18.24
C GLY A 191 61.68 35.26 -19.00
N TYR A 192 61.74 34.82 -20.27
CA TYR A 192 63.03 34.61 -20.96
C TYR A 192 63.07 35.17 -22.40
N PRO A 193 64.09 35.94 -22.80
CA PRO A 193 64.13 36.61 -24.11
C PRO A 193 65.14 35.99 -25.11
N TYR A 194 64.84 34.90 -25.85
CA TYR A 194 65.66 34.47 -27.03
C TYR A 194 64.89 33.65 -28.11
N TYR A 195 65.50 33.57 -29.31
CA TYR A 195 65.01 33.42 -30.70
C TYR A 195 64.29 32.13 -31.20
N ASP A 196 63.94 31.17 -30.36
CA ASP A 196 63.14 30.00 -30.77
C ASP A 196 62.41 29.49 -29.53
N TRP A 197 61.16 29.94 -29.34
CA TRP A 197 60.42 29.69 -28.10
C TRP A 197 59.90 28.25 -28.06
N ILE A 198 60.69 27.30 -27.60
CA ILE A 198 60.18 25.96 -27.26
C ILE A 198 59.53 26.09 -25.88
N SER A 199 58.19 26.22 -25.82
CA SER A 199 57.47 25.86 -24.59
C SER A 199 57.85 24.41 -24.24
N TYR A 200 58.10 24.07 -22.98
CA TYR A 200 58.21 22.68 -22.56
C TYR A 200 56.79 22.19 -22.23
N GLY A 201 56.19 21.41 -23.13
CA GLY A 201 54.97 20.65 -22.83
C GLY A 201 53.68 21.27 -23.36
N PHE A 202 52.70 20.39 -23.56
CA PHE A 202 51.31 20.72 -23.84
C PHE A 202 50.66 21.35 -22.60
N TYR A 203 49.99 22.51 -22.74
CA TYR A 203 49.24 23.14 -21.65
C TYR A 203 47.78 22.67 -21.66
N ASP A 204 47.22 22.28 -20.50
CA ASP A 204 45.78 22.03 -20.35
C ASP A 204 45.06 23.39 -20.39
N PHE A 205 44.14 23.56 -21.34
CA PHE A 205 43.36 24.79 -21.45
C PHE A 205 42.51 25.07 -20.18
N ASN A 206 42.31 24.09 -19.30
CA ASN A 206 41.47 24.20 -18.10
C ASN A 206 42.17 24.74 -16.84
N ASP A 207 43.50 24.92 -16.82
CA ASP A 207 44.24 25.44 -15.65
C ASP A 207 44.17 26.98 -15.51
N PHE A 208 43.49 27.68 -16.42
CA PHE A 208 43.30 29.13 -16.37
C PHE A 208 42.04 29.51 -15.56
N GLN A 209 42.15 29.51 -14.23
CA GLN A 209 41.08 29.90 -13.28
C GLN A 209 40.78 31.43 -13.24
N GLY A 210 40.70 32.08 -14.41
CA GLY A 210 40.73 33.55 -14.47
C GLY A 210 39.52 34.27 -15.07
N SER A 211 38.73 33.66 -15.95
CA SER A 211 37.71 34.42 -16.69
C SER A 211 36.32 33.80 -16.64
N THR A 212 35.36 34.65 -16.30
CA THR A 212 33.91 34.42 -16.25
C THR A 212 33.26 34.27 -17.63
N TYR A 213 34.05 33.94 -18.66
CA TYR A 213 33.60 33.87 -20.05
C TYR A 213 33.69 32.41 -20.53
N TRP A 214 32.51 31.82 -20.75
CA TRP A 214 32.29 30.42 -21.13
C TRP A 214 32.62 29.39 -20.03
N GLY A 215 31.70 29.28 -19.06
CA GLY A 215 31.50 28.13 -18.15
C GLY A 215 32.74 27.26 -17.84
N SER A 216 33.29 27.46 -16.65
CA SER A 216 34.49 26.83 -16.07
C SER A 216 34.48 25.31 -15.89
N THR A 217 34.05 24.52 -16.89
CA THR A 217 33.92 23.05 -16.81
C THR A 217 34.55 22.38 -18.01
N ARG A 218 35.41 21.37 -17.76
CA ARG A 218 36.01 20.54 -18.81
C ARG A 218 34.92 19.96 -19.72
N PRO A 219 35.08 19.97 -21.06
CA PRO A 219 34.15 19.28 -21.93
C PRO A 219 34.08 17.80 -21.54
N SER A 220 32.88 17.29 -21.31
CA SER A 220 32.65 15.90 -20.93
C SER A 220 31.29 15.44 -21.42
N PHE A 221 31.11 14.13 -21.54
CA PHE A 221 29.85 13.55 -21.98
C PHE A 221 29.65 12.15 -21.42
N TRP A 222 28.38 11.81 -21.28
CA TRP A 222 27.94 10.50 -20.84
C TRP A 222 27.65 9.59 -22.02
N VAL A 223 28.12 8.36 -21.92
CA VAL A 223 27.76 7.26 -22.81
C VAL A 223 26.94 6.24 -22.02
N LYS A 224 25.69 6.01 -22.42
CA LYS A 224 24.87 4.92 -21.87
C LYS A 224 25.38 3.60 -22.44
N ARG A 225 25.65 2.62 -21.58
CA ARG A 225 26.02 1.25 -21.94
C ARG A 225 24.83 0.54 -22.59
N GLN A 226 25.09 -0.56 -23.29
CA GLN A 226 24.08 -1.35 -24.01
C GLN A 226 24.24 -2.83 -23.68
N LYS A 227 23.34 -3.68 -24.20
CA LYS A 227 23.44 -5.16 -24.12
C LYS A 227 24.81 -5.69 -24.53
N GLY A 228 25.38 -5.12 -25.58
CA GLY A 228 26.75 -5.38 -26.02
C GLY A 228 27.67 -4.21 -25.70
N GLU A 229 28.96 -4.37 -25.96
CA GLU A 229 29.90 -3.26 -25.94
C GLU A 229 29.41 -2.14 -26.87
N ALA A 230 29.20 -0.94 -26.34
CA ALA A 230 28.78 0.19 -27.17
C ALA A 230 30.01 0.81 -27.85
N ARG A 231 29.91 1.01 -29.16
CA ARG A 231 30.97 1.58 -30.01
C ARG A 231 30.60 2.99 -30.42
N HIS A 232 31.53 3.91 -30.20
CA HIS A 232 31.37 5.32 -30.55
C HIS A 232 32.64 5.82 -31.23
N SER A 233 32.50 6.78 -32.13
CA SER A 233 33.62 7.46 -32.78
C SER A 233 33.78 8.86 -32.22
N VAL A 234 35.01 9.27 -31.92
CA VAL A 234 35.27 10.61 -31.40
C VAL A 234 36.40 11.29 -32.15
N TRP A 235 36.29 12.61 -32.31
CA TRP A 235 37.38 13.47 -32.74
C TRP A 235 37.16 14.89 -32.23
N SER A 236 38.18 15.73 -32.37
CA SER A 236 38.16 17.11 -31.90
C SER A 236 38.83 18.05 -32.89
N LYS A 237 38.46 19.33 -32.83
CA LYS A 237 38.95 20.39 -33.71
C LYS A 237 39.31 21.60 -32.88
N LEU A 238 40.42 22.24 -33.19
CA LEU A 238 40.80 23.57 -32.68
C LEU A 238 40.93 24.54 -33.86
N GLN A 239 40.23 25.66 -33.78
CA GLN A 239 40.29 26.77 -34.75
C GLN A 239 40.89 28.00 -34.08
N VAL A 240 41.88 28.62 -34.72
CA VAL A 240 42.50 29.86 -34.24
C VAL A 240 42.02 31.03 -35.12
N TYR A 241 41.61 32.15 -34.51
CA TYR A 241 41.01 33.27 -35.27
C TYR A 241 41.37 34.69 -34.77
N ASN A 242 41.85 34.90 -33.53
CA ASN A 242 42.23 36.23 -33.02
C ASN A 242 43.76 36.40 -32.96
N VAL A 243 44.39 36.36 -34.13
CA VAL A 243 45.85 36.49 -34.25
C VAL A 243 46.18 37.88 -34.75
N ASP A 244 46.94 38.65 -33.97
CA ASP A 244 47.48 39.95 -34.40
C ASP A 244 48.49 39.76 -35.54
N TYR A 245 48.04 40.03 -36.76
CA TYR A 245 48.89 40.11 -37.94
C TYR A 245 49.23 41.60 -38.14
N ASN A 246 50.40 42.02 -37.64
CA ASN A 246 51.05 43.34 -37.72
C ASN A 246 50.97 44.22 -36.46
N HIS A 247 51.99 44.08 -35.60
CA HIS A 247 52.41 45.17 -34.74
C HIS A 247 53.18 46.25 -35.53
N PHE A 248 52.52 46.87 -36.54
CA PHE A 248 53.04 48.05 -37.24
C PHE A 248 51.92 49.06 -37.52
N GLY A 249 51.69 49.92 -36.53
CA GLY A 249 51.32 51.32 -36.74
C GLY A 249 50.02 51.61 -37.50
N VAL A 250 49.00 51.93 -36.70
CA VAL A 250 47.80 52.75 -37.03
C VAL A 250 46.74 52.08 -37.92
N TYR A 251 45.58 51.81 -37.28
CA TYR A 251 44.29 51.31 -37.77
C TYR A 251 44.05 49.79 -37.74
N GLU A 252 43.39 49.37 -36.65
CA GLU A 252 42.34 48.34 -36.51
C GLU A 252 42.15 47.38 -37.70
N ASN A 253 42.86 46.26 -37.73
CA ASN A 253 42.46 45.09 -38.51
C ASN A 253 42.58 43.83 -37.64
N PHE A 254 41.69 43.72 -36.66
CA PHE A 254 41.42 42.43 -36.02
C PHE A 254 40.72 41.54 -37.05
N ILE A 255 41.14 40.28 -37.19
CA ILE A 255 40.28 39.28 -37.84
C ILE A 255 39.15 39.01 -36.85
N LYS A 256 37.99 39.63 -37.07
CA LYS A 256 36.81 39.38 -36.23
C LYS A 256 36.18 38.08 -36.67
N GLU A 257 35.44 37.42 -35.77
CA GLU A 257 34.70 36.18 -36.09
C GLU A 257 33.81 36.32 -37.33
N SER A 258 33.30 37.53 -37.60
CA SER A 258 32.50 37.87 -38.78
C SER A 258 33.27 37.87 -40.11
N ASP A 259 34.59 38.00 -40.07
CA ASP A 259 35.48 38.04 -41.25
C ASP A 259 35.98 36.62 -41.63
N ALA A 260 35.56 35.60 -40.87
CA ALA A 260 36.02 34.22 -40.94
C ALA A 260 35.32 33.24 -41.93
N PRO A 261 34.60 33.63 -43.01
CA PRO A 261 34.14 32.61 -43.97
C PRO A 261 35.29 31.94 -44.76
N ASN A 262 36.46 32.59 -44.88
CA ASN A 262 37.48 32.23 -45.87
C ASN A 262 38.90 31.91 -45.32
N TYR A 263 39.11 31.83 -44.00
CA TYR A 263 40.41 31.43 -43.42
C TYR A 263 40.33 30.06 -42.73
N TRP A 264 40.12 29.01 -43.54
CA TRP A 264 40.15 27.61 -43.09
C TRP A 264 41.56 27.12 -42.71
N PHE A 265 42.58 27.96 -42.88
CA PHE A 265 43.99 27.59 -42.89
C PHE A 265 44.60 27.38 -41.49
N LEU A 266 44.00 27.89 -40.41
CA LEU A 266 44.55 27.78 -39.04
C LEU A 266 43.69 26.88 -38.14
N SER A 267 43.28 25.73 -38.67
CA SER A 267 42.58 24.71 -37.89
C SER A 267 43.33 23.39 -37.88
N GLN A 268 43.38 22.76 -36.72
CA GLN A 268 43.90 21.40 -36.56
C GLN A 268 42.77 20.51 -36.06
N THR A 269 42.76 19.27 -36.56
CA THR A 269 41.81 18.23 -36.14
C THR A 269 42.59 17.04 -35.61
N THR A 270 42.03 16.34 -34.63
CA THR A 270 42.48 14.98 -34.32
C THR A 270 41.80 14.02 -35.31
N PRO A 271 42.47 12.94 -35.75
CA PRO A 271 41.81 11.91 -36.54
C PRO A 271 40.68 11.27 -35.73
N SER A 272 39.62 10.84 -36.42
CA SER A 272 38.55 10.08 -35.78
C SER A 272 39.06 8.73 -35.29
N ARG A 273 38.66 8.36 -34.07
CA ARG A 273 38.94 7.06 -33.49
C ARG A 273 37.71 6.49 -32.82
N ASP A 274 37.48 5.22 -33.10
CA ASP A 274 36.48 4.43 -32.41
C ASP A 274 36.98 4.07 -31.02
N PHE A 275 36.09 4.22 -30.04
CA PHE A 275 36.25 3.72 -28.69
C PHE A 275 35.04 2.89 -28.29
N ARG A 276 35.26 2.03 -27.31
CA ARG A 276 34.26 1.13 -26.75
C ARG A 276 34.03 1.46 -25.29
N VAL A 277 32.79 1.29 -24.85
CA VAL A 277 32.46 1.17 -23.43
C VAL A 277 31.91 -0.22 -23.17
N GLU A 278 32.02 -0.66 -21.93
CA GLU A 278 31.52 -1.96 -21.49
C GLU A 278 30.03 -2.15 -21.76
N LYS A 279 29.62 -3.42 -21.84
CA LYS A 279 28.21 -3.82 -21.82
C LYS A 279 27.59 -3.59 -20.43
N ILE A 280 26.26 -3.67 -20.36
CA ILE A 280 25.51 -3.77 -19.10
C ILE A 280 25.67 -5.21 -18.55
N TYR A 281 26.05 -5.35 -17.28
CA TYR A 281 26.17 -6.66 -16.61
C TYR A 281 24.98 -7.02 -15.72
N ILE A 282 24.20 -6.03 -15.27
CA ILE A 282 23.01 -6.26 -14.44
C ILE A 282 21.81 -6.74 -15.25
N ARG A 283 20.92 -7.51 -14.60
CA ARG A 283 19.66 -8.01 -15.19
C ARG A 283 18.53 -7.93 -14.19
N ASN A 284 17.35 -7.51 -14.66
CA ASN A 284 16.15 -7.47 -13.86
C ASN A 284 15.72 -8.87 -13.43
N ASP A 285 15.32 -9.03 -12.16
CA ASP A 285 14.61 -10.23 -11.71
C ASP A 285 13.14 -10.15 -12.10
N VAL A 286 12.83 -10.69 -13.27
CA VAL A 286 11.51 -10.63 -13.89
C VAL A 286 10.44 -11.40 -13.10
N ALA A 287 10.83 -12.31 -12.19
CA ALA A 287 9.89 -13.04 -11.34
C ALA A 287 9.16 -12.13 -10.32
N LEU A 288 9.63 -10.88 -10.15
CA LEU A 288 9.03 -9.88 -9.27
C LEU A 288 7.91 -9.06 -9.92
N TYR A 289 7.74 -9.09 -11.25
CA TYR A 289 6.68 -8.30 -11.89
C TYR A 289 5.29 -8.68 -11.37
N GLY A 290 4.44 -7.67 -11.14
CA GLY A 290 3.11 -7.86 -10.60
C GLY A 290 3.07 -8.19 -9.10
N GLY A 291 4.22 -8.42 -8.44
CA GLY A 291 4.28 -8.61 -6.99
C GLY A 291 4.13 -7.29 -6.22
N ILE A 292 3.63 -7.40 -5.00
CA ILE A 292 3.48 -6.29 -4.05
C ILE A 292 4.40 -6.58 -2.87
N PHE A 293 5.26 -5.66 -2.50
CA PHE A 293 6.33 -5.91 -1.54
C PHE A 293 6.44 -4.81 -0.48
N TYR A 294 6.86 -5.22 0.71
CA TYR A 294 7.60 -4.37 1.63
C TYR A 294 9.07 -4.36 1.18
N ILE A 295 9.67 -3.17 1.11
CA ILE A 295 11.07 -2.97 0.72
C ILE A 295 11.86 -2.62 1.99
N ARG A 296 12.66 -3.56 2.49
CA ARG A 296 13.33 -3.48 3.80
C ARG A 296 14.84 -3.38 3.65
N PRO A 297 15.54 -2.45 4.32
CA PRO A 297 17.01 -2.48 4.32
C PRO A 297 17.54 -3.74 4.99
N VAL A 298 18.54 -4.39 4.38
CA VAL A 298 19.19 -5.58 4.99
C VAL A 298 19.83 -5.23 6.33
N MET A 299 20.43 -4.04 6.44
CA MET A 299 21.08 -3.58 7.67
C MET A 299 20.14 -3.12 8.77
N ALA A 300 18.85 -2.96 8.47
CA ALA A 300 17.84 -2.47 9.40
C ALA A 300 16.50 -3.16 9.11
N PRO A 301 16.36 -4.46 9.44
CA PRO A 301 15.21 -5.26 9.03
C PRO A 301 13.89 -4.85 9.69
N ASP A 302 13.96 -4.07 10.78
CA ASP A 302 12.79 -3.60 11.54
C ASP A 302 12.13 -2.34 10.94
N ILE A 303 12.75 -1.73 9.92
CA ILE A 303 12.20 -0.59 9.19
C ILE A 303 12.03 -0.92 7.71
N GLN A 304 11.16 -0.18 7.03
CA GLN A 304 10.86 -0.39 5.61
C GLN A 304 10.52 0.93 4.91
N LEU A 305 10.52 0.88 3.59
CA LEU A 305 10.19 2.01 2.73
C LEU A 305 8.74 2.46 2.96
N ASP A 306 8.56 3.72 3.37
CA ASP A 306 7.29 4.30 3.78
C ASP A 306 7.02 5.59 2.98
N LEU A 307 5.85 5.69 2.35
CA LEU A 307 5.40 6.94 1.76
C LEU A 307 4.84 7.85 2.85
N VAL A 308 5.45 9.02 3.05
CA VAL A 308 5.11 9.95 4.14
C VAL A 308 3.62 10.29 4.15
N GLN A 309 3.02 10.06 5.30
CA GLN A 309 1.65 10.45 5.63
C GLN A 309 1.64 11.39 6.83
N GLY A 310 0.49 11.99 7.16
CA GLY A 310 0.42 12.90 8.32
C GLY A 310 -0.57 14.06 8.18
N GLN A 311 -1.20 14.21 7.02
CA GLN A 311 -2.15 15.30 6.79
C GLN A 311 -3.57 14.95 7.25
N TYR A 312 -4.26 15.95 7.78
CA TYR A 312 -5.66 15.86 8.21
C TYR A 312 -6.49 16.94 7.52
N SER A 313 -7.72 16.60 7.15
CA SER A 313 -8.68 17.54 6.57
C SER A 313 -10.02 17.41 7.30
N GLY A 314 -10.44 18.46 8.00
CA GLY A 314 -11.66 18.44 8.81
C GLY A 314 -11.61 17.42 9.96
N GLY A 315 -10.43 17.21 10.56
CA GLY A 315 -10.23 16.25 11.65
C GLY A 315 -10.13 14.78 11.24
N LYS A 316 -10.30 14.46 9.95
CA LYS A 316 -10.09 13.11 9.40
C LYS A 316 -8.73 12.99 8.72
N PRO A 317 -8.06 11.82 8.78
CA PRO A 317 -6.86 11.55 8.01
C PRO A 317 -7.08 11.79 6.51
N LEU A 318 -6.06 12.25 5.80
CA LEU A 318 -6.07 12.41 4.34
C LEU A 318 -4.85 11.70 3.76
N ALA A 319 -5.09 10.61 3.04
CA ALA A 319 -4.02 9.85 2.40
C ALA A 319 -3.33 10.72 1.33
N GLN A 320 -2.00 10.84 1.43
CA GLN A 320 -1.15 11.62 0.56
C GLN A 320 -0.48 10.74 -0.49
N TYR A 321 -0.53 11.20 -1.73
CA TYR A 321 0.10 10.53 -2.87
C TYR A 321 0.49 11.52 -3.99
N GLY A 322 0.50 12.83 -3.74
CA GLY A 322 0.81 13.82 -4.77
C GLY A 322 2.29 13.84 -5.18
N ASN A 323 2.58 14.40 -6.35
CA ASN A 323 3.94 14.58 -6.85
C ASN A 323 4.86 15.26 -5.82
N GLY A 324 6.06 14.70 -5.66
CA GLY A 324 7.06 15.16 -4.69
C GLY A 324 6.80 14.72 -3.25
N ALA A 325 5.79 13.88 -2.99
CA ALA A 325 5.63 13.29 -1.66
C ALA A 325 6.83 12.40 -1.32
N SER A 326 7.47 12.70 -0.18
CA SER A 326 8.72 12.08 0.22
C SER A 326 8.55 10.60 0.59
N VAL A 327 9.58 9.82 0.29
CA VAL A 327 9.68 8.41 0.67
C VAL A 327 10.75 8.26 1.73
N VAL A 328 10.42 7.66 2.87
CA VAL A 328 11.25 7.59 4.08
C VAL A 328 11.40 6.16 4.58
N LEU A 329 12.07 5.97 5.73
CA LEU A 329 12.18 4.67 6.39
C LEU A 329 11.49 4.68 7.75
N TRP A 330 10.57 3.76 7.96
CA TRP A 330 9.78 3.70 9.18
C TRP A 330 9.51 2.25 9.61
N GLU A 331 9.27 2.05 10.90
CA GLU A 331 8.89 0.75 11.47
C GLU A 331 7.67 0.17 10.75
N ASP A 332 7.58 -1.16 10.70
CA ASP A 332 6.43 -1.83 10.08
C ASP A 332 5.14 -1.54 10.86
N GLN A 333 4.24 -0.77 10.26
CA GLN A 333 2.93 -0.44 10.80
C GLN A 333 1.81 -1.19 10.06
N ARG A 334 2.18 -2.13 9.17
CA ARG A 334 1.25 -2.85 8.29
C ARG A 334 0.34 -1.88 7.54
N GLY A 335 0.93 -0.79 7.07
CA GLY A 335 0.26 0.29 6.35
C GLY A 335 0.27 0.06 4.84
N VAL A 336 -0.80 0.44 4.15
CA VAL A 336 -0.82 0.39 2.68
C VAL A 336 0.24 1.33 2.08
N ASN A 337 0.53 2.44 2.76
CA ASN A 337 1.61 3.39 2.42
C ASN A 337 3.02 2.78 2.47
N GLN A 338 3.19 1.59 3.04
CA GLN A 338 4.46 0.85 3.12
C GLN A 338 4.57 -0.27 2.08
N THR A 339 3.55 -0.47 1.25
CA THR A 339 3.52 -1.53 0.25
C THR A 339 3.68 -0.95 -1.16
N TRP A 340 4.47 -1.64 -1.98
CA TRP A 340 4.92 -1.17 -3.27
C TRP A 340 4.73 -2.25 -4.34
N MET A 341 4.01 -1.93 -5.41
CA MET A 341 3.84 -2.83 -6.55
C MET A 341 4.96 -2.63 -7.56
N LEU A 342 5.62 -3.73 -7.92
CA LEU A 342 6.67 -3.78 -8.93
C LEU A 342 6.04 -4.10 -10.29
N LYS A 343 6.11 -3.14 -11.22
CA LYS A 343 5.47 -3.25 -12.54
C LYS A 343 6.51 -3.13 -13.66
N PRO A 344 6.35 -3.82 -14.79
CA PRO A 344 7.13 -3.53 -16.00
C PRO A 344 6.93 -2.07 -16.43
N TYR A 345 7.95 -1.44 -17.02
CA TYR A 345 7.83 -0.05 -17.46
C TYR A 345 8.49 0.27 -18.80
N THR A 346 9.80 0.54 -18.83
CA THR A 346 10.51 0.94 -20.07
C THR A 346 11.49 -0.15 -20.50
N ASN A 347 11.81 -0.20 -21.79
CA ASN A 347 12.82 -1.11 -22.30
C ASN A 347 14.17 -0.84 -21.59
N ASP A 348 14.75 -1.88 -21.01
CA ASP A 348 15.99 -1.76 -20.24
C ASP A 348 17.26 -1.81 -21.10
N GLY A 349 17.12 -2.15 -22.38
CA GLY A 349 18.21 -2.26 -23.33
C GLY A 349 18.98 -3.58 -23.25
N VAL A 350 18.50 -4.58 -22.48
CA VAL A 350 19.10 -5.93 -22.34
C VAL A 350 18.10 -7.08 -22.56
N ASP A 351 17.08 -6.83 -23.39
CA ASP A 351 15.99 -7.74 -23.79
C ASP A 351 14.80 -7.84 -22.82
N THR A 352 14.76 -7.01 -21.78
CA THR A 352 13.69 -7.03 -20.76
C THR A 352 13.14 -5.61 -20.50
N PHE A 353 12.49 -5.39 -19.35
CA PHE A 353 11.98 -4.08 -18.95
C PHE A 353 12.51 -3.65 -17.58
N THR A 354 12.66 -2.35 -17.38
CA THR A 354 12.83 -1.77 -16.06
C THR A 354 11.53 -1.87 -15.26
N PHE A 355 11.64 -1.65 -13.96
CA PHE A 355 10.53 -1.57 -13.03
C PHE A 355 10.05 -0.13 -12.84
N ALA A 356 8.73 0.04 -12.88
CA ALA A 356 8.00 1.09 -12.19
C ALA A 356 7.58 0.57 -10.81
N ILE A 357 7.98 1.27 -9.75
CA ILE A 357 7.70 0.87 -8.36
C ILE A 357 6.59 1.78 -7.81
N ALA A 358 5.34 1.34 -7.85
CA ALA A 358 4.17 2.16 -7.49
C ALA A 358 3.78 1.97 -6.03
N ASN A 359 3.53 3.05 -5.29
CA ASN A 359 2.99 2.96 -3.94
C ASN A 359 1.51 2.56 -3.98
N MET A 360 1.09 1.69 -3.07
CA MET A 360 -0.28 1.18 -3.05
C MET A 360 -1.32 2.16 -2.50
N VAL A 361 -0.94 3.38 -2.09
CA VAL A 361 -1.89 4.45 -1.74
C VAL A 361 -2.34 5.25 -2.96
N GLY A 362 -1.52 5.33 -4.02
CA GLY A 362 -1.79 6.13 -5.20
C GLY A 362 -2.97 5.58 -6.05
N PRO A 363 -4.02 6.38 -6.34
CA PRO A 363 -5.07 5.99 -7.27
C PRO A 363 -4.50 5.60 -8.64
N ASN A 364 -5.12 4.61 -9.30
CA ASN A 364 -4.70 4.04 -10.58
C ASN A 364 -3.26 3.48 -10.60
N LEU A 365 -2.56 3.50 -9.46
CA LEU A 365 -1.14 3.15 -9.34
C LEU A 365 -0.23 3.92 -10.32
N THR A 366 -0.55 5.18 -10.62
CA THR A 366 0.26 6.03 -11.52
C THR A 366 1.43 6.72 -10.82
N HIS A 367 1.39 6.86 -9.50
CA HIS A 367 2.44 7.53 -8.74
C HIS A 367 3.52 6.53 -8.32
N MET A 368 4.74 6.76 -8.79
CA MET A 368 5.84 5.80 -8.75
C MET A 368 7.04 6.39 -8.03
N LEU A 369 7.85 5.52 -7.42
CA LEU A 369 9.15 5.86 -6.87
C LEU A 369 9.98 6.57 -7.95
N ASN A 370 10.50 7.73 -7.60
CA ASN A 370 11.14 8.65 -8.52
C ASN A 370 12.49 9.10 -7.95
N ASN A 371 13.51 9.13 -8.82
CA ASN A 371 14.82 9.70 -8.54
C ASN A 371 14.73 11.21 -8.75
N SER A 372 14.57 11.97 -7.66
CA SER A 372 14.14 13.36 -7.71
C SER A 372 15.11 14.24 -8.51
N GLY A 373 14.61 14.96 -9.52
CA GLY A 373 15.40 15.85 -10.37
C GLY A 373 16.40 15.19 -11.32
N HIS A 374 16.43 13.85 -11.43
CA HIS A 374 17.45 13.10 -12.17
C HIS A 374 16.84 12.35 -13.36
N ALA A 375 16.82 13.01 -14.53
CA ALA A 375 16.42 12.41 -15.81
C ALA A 375 17.57 11.72 -16.57
N ALA A 376 18.79 12.07 -16.19
CA ALA A 376 20.08 11.64 -16.72
C ALA A 376 21.12 11.87 -15.61
N PRO A 377 22.35 11.35 -15.71
CA PRO A 377 23.36 11.59 -14.69
C PRO A 377 23.66 13.09 -14.55
N VAL A 378 23.48 13.63 -13.34
CA VAL A 378 23.81 15.02 -12.98
C VAL A 378 25.20 15.05 -12.34
N VAL A 379 26.08 15.94 -12.78
CA VAL A 379 27.48 15.99 -12.34
C VAL A 379 27.82 17.37 -11.81
N ASP A 380 28.56 17.39 -10.71
CA ASP A 380 29.28 18.58 -10.25
C ASP A 380 30.75 18.22 -10.01
N HIS A 381 31.66 18.99 -10.60
CA HIS A 381 33.11 18.85 -10.41
C HIS A 381 33.64 17.39 -10.61
N GLY A 382 33.06 16.66 -11.56
CA GLY A 382 33.46 15.28 -11.89
C GLY A 382 32.85 14.19 -11.01
N VAL A 383 31.93 14.54 -10.11
CA VAL A 383 31.22 13.61 -9.22
C VAL A 383 29.72 13.61 -9.57
N VAL A 384 29.15 12.43 -9.76
CA VAL A 384 27.69 12.28 -9.92
C VAL A 384 27.01 12.75 -8.64
N GLN A 385 26.07 13.67 -8.77
CA GLN A 385 25.32 14.22 -7.64
C GLN A 385 24.44 13.15 -7.02
N ASN A 386 24.32 13.20 -5.69
CA ASN A 386 23.34 12.39 -4.99
C ASN A 386 21.94 13.01 -5.15
N SER A 387 20.92 12.18 -5.05
CA SER A 387 19.53 12.62 -4.97
C SER A 387 18.79 11.90 -3.84
N HIS A 388 17.47 12.01 -3.84
CA HIS A 388 16.57 11.36 -2.91
C HIS A 388 15.34 10.81 -3.65
N ALA A 389 14.66 9.88 -2.99
CA ALA A 389 13.45 9.27 -3.44
C ALA A 389 12.21 10.09 -3.02
N ASP A 390 11.38 10.39 -4.01
CA ASP A 390 10.00 10.87 -3.84
C ASP A 390 9.07 10.03 -4.73
N ILE A 391 7.78 10.37 -4.79
CA ILE A 391 6.86 9.80 -5.78
C ILE A 391 6.38 10.85 -6.78
N TRP A 392 6.21 10.44 -8.03
CA TRP A 392 5.67 11.27 -9.10
C TRP A 392 4.74 10.47 -10.01
N ASP A 393 3.72 11.14 -10.55
CA ASP A 393 2.88 10.57 -11.58
C ASP A 393 3.74 10.19 -12.79
N ILE A 394 3.46 9.00 -13.32
CA ILE A 394 4.18 8.43 -14.45
C ILE A 394 4.24 9.38 -15.66
N ASN A 395 3.22 10.24 -15.83
CA ASN A 395 3.06 11.13 -16.97
C ASN A 395 3.74 12.51 -16.80
N ASP A 396 4.16 12.89 -15.59
CA ASP A 396 4.56 14.27 -15.26
C ASP A 396 6.08 14.52 -15.22
N SER A 397 6.89 13.46 -15.27
CA SER A 397 8.37 13.56 -15.33
C SER A 397 8.95 12.70 -16.45
N ASP A 398 10.25 12.85 -16.74
CA ASP A 398 10.92 12.02 -17.73
C ASP A 398 10.76 10.53 -17.39
N GLY A 399 10.72 9.67 -18.41
CA GLY A 399 10.47 8.25 -18.19
C GLY A 399 11.57 7.53 -17.40
N ARG A 400 12.80 8.06 -17.38
CA ARG A 400 13.96 7.35 -16.79
C ARG A 400 14.10 7.57 -15.29
N SER A 401 13.71 8.73 -14.77
CA SER A 401 13.72 9.02 -13.32
C SER A 401 12.86 8.06 -12.49
N LYS A 402 11.83 7.45 -13.10
CA LYS A 402 10.94 6.44 -12.47
C LYS A 402 11.23 5.00 -12.91
N ALA A 403 12.25 4.80 -13.71
CA ALA A 403 12.64 3.48 -14.22
C ALA A 403 13.76 2.91 -13.34
N TRP A 404 13.51 1.74 -12.77
CA TRP A 404 14.41 1.11 -11.81
C TRP A 404 14.81 -0.29 -12.26
N TRP A 405 16.08 -0.60 -12.11
CA TRP A 405 16.58 -1.96 -12.23
C TRP A 405 16.49 -2.61 -10.86
N VAL A 406 15.79 -3.74 -10.76
CA VAL A 406 15.69 -4.52 -9.51
C VAL A 406 16.38 -5.85 -9.75
N HIS A 407 17.55 -6.01 -9.15
CA HIS A 407 18.48 -7.07 -9.51
C HIS A 407 19.31 -7.55 -8.33
N HIS A 408 19.84 -8.76 -8.46
CA HIS A 408 20.93 -9.24 -7.60
C HIS A 408 22.28 -8.73 -8.12
N GLU A 409 23.33 -8.96 -7.33
CA GLU A 409 24.68 -8.91 -7.87
C GLU A 409 24.81 -9.82 -9.12
N PRO A 410 25.49 -9.38 -10.19
CA PRO A 410 25.76 -10.21 -11.36
C PRO A 410 26.44 -11.53 -10.99
N ASP A 411 26.03 -12.64 -11.60
CA ASP A 411 26.60 -13.97 -11.33
C ASP A 411 28.12 -14.06 -11.55
N ASP A 412 28.67 -13.20 -12.42
CA ASP A 412 30.10 -13.14 -12.72
C ASP A 412 30.92 -12.51 -11.57
N SER A 413 30.29 -11.81 -10.63
CA SER A 413 30.90 -11.31 -9.40
C SER A 413 30.40 -12.11 -8.19
N ASN A 414 31.27 -12.27 -7.17
CA ASN A 414 31.00 -13.10 -5.99
C ASN A 414 31.34 -12.33 -4.72
N GLU A 415 30.85 -11.09 -4.64
CA GLU A 415 31.12 -10.15 -3.54
C GLU A 415 30.07 -10.27 -2.43
N THR A 416 28.84 -10.65 -2.76
CA THR A 416 27.72 -10.94 -1.86
C THR A 416 27.35 -12.43 -1.93
N ASP A 417 26.33 -12.84 -1.17
CA ASP A 417 25.74 -14.17 -1.24
C ASP A 417 24.55 -14.25 -2.20
N HIS A 418 24.32 -13.20 -3.00
CA HIS A 418 23.18 -13.03 -3.91
C HIS A 418 21.80 -13.15 -3.23
N SER A 419 21.72 -12.98 -1.90
CA SER A 419 20.45 -13.04 -1.17
C SER A 419 19.69 -11.71 -1.14
N CYS A 420 20.39 -10.59 -1.34
CA CYS A 420 19.82 -9.25 -1.31
C CYS A 420 19.60 -8.66 -2.71
N TYR A 421 18.71 -7.68 -2.77
CA TYR A 421 18.40 -6.93 -3.98
C TYR A 421 19.04 -5.55 -3.95
N PHE A 422 19.40 -5.07 -5.13
CA PHE A 422 19.77 -3.69 -5.41
C PHE A 422 18.69 -3.05 -6.28
N ILE A 423 18.36 -1.79 -5.98
CA ILE A 423 17.39 -0.99 -6.72
C ILE A 423 18.15 0.17 -7.35
N THR A 424 18.50 0.04 -8.64
CA THR A 424 19.37 0.98 -9.37
C THR A 424 18.55 1.83 -10.35
N SER A 425 18.68 3.16 -10.30
CA SER A 425 17.97 4.06 -11.20
C SER A 425 18.50 3.97 -12.64
N ASP A 426 17.62 3.81 -13.63
CA ASP A 426 17.99 3.84 -15.06
C ASP A 426 18.48 5.22 -15.51
N ALA A 427 18.11 6.28 -14.79
CA ALA A 427 18.48 7.64 -15.13
C ALA A 427 19.99 7.88 -15.02
N ASP A 428 20.63 7.36 -13.97
CA ASP A 428 22.01 7.70 -13.65
C ASP A 428 22.88 6.54 -13.16
N GLY A 429 22.31 5.35 -12.91
CA GLY A 429 23.04 4.19 -12.38
C GLY A 429 23.37 4.28 -10.89
N LEU A 430 22.73 5.20 -10.16
CA LEU A 430 22.79 5.27 -8.70
C LEU A 430 21.72 4.38 -8.05
N ARG A 431 22.01 3.89 -6.85
CA ARG A 431 21.15 2.98 -6.08
C ARG A 431 20.39 3.70 -4.99
N LEU A 432 19.18 3.23 -4.75
CA LEU A 432 18.43 3.52 -3.54
C LEU A 432 19.26 3.08 -2.32
N ASP A 433 19.44 3.99 -1.37
CA ASP A 433 20.44 3.87 -0.30
C ASP A 433 19.89 4.48 1.00
N THR A 434 20.07 3.78 2.12
CA THR A 434 19.60 4.25 3.42
C THR A 434 20.36 5.44 3.99
N ASP A 435 21.51 5.81 3.42
CA ASP A 435 22.44 6.79 3.97
C ASP A 435 22.86 6.50 5.41
N GLY A 436 22.98 5.21 5.76
CA GLY A 436 23.33 4.75 7.09
C GLY A 436 22.20 4.86 8.12
N VAL A 437 20.97 5.16 7.70
CA VAL A 437 19.78 5.10 8.56
C VAL A 437 19.53 3.66 8.98
N THR A 438 19.40 3.43 10.29
CA THR A 438 19.13 2.12 10.90
C THR A 438 17.94 2.10 11.86
N SER A 439 17.16 3.19 11.91
CA SER A 439 15.95 3.33 12.73
C SER A 439 14.97 4.29 12.04
N ASN A 440 13.78 4.47 12.61
CA ASN A 440 12.77 5.41 12.09
C ASN A 440 13.40 6.77 11.73
N SER A 441 13.15 7.22 10.51
CA SER A 441 13.68 8.47 9.97
C SER A 441 12.62 9.13 9.10
N GLY A 442 12.38 10.42 9.32
CA GLY A 442 11.55 11.25 8.44
C GLY A 442 12.33 11.88 7.29
N VAL A 443 13.62 11.56 7.15
CA VAL A 443 14.47 12.03 6.05
C VAL A 443 14.22 11.16 4.82
N SER A 444 14.08 11.79 3.65
CA SER A 444 13.90 11.07 2.39
C SER A 444 15.03 10.08 2.16
N VAL A 445 14.69 8.88 1.68
CA VAL A 445 15.67 7.85 1.31
C VAL A 445 16.56 8.39 0.20
N SER A 446 17.85 8.15 0.28
CA SER A 446 18.82 8.70 -0.65
C SER A 446 18.96 7.84 -1.90
N VAL A 447 19.42 8.44 -2.99
CA VAL A 447 19.82 7.77 -4.23
C VAL A 447 21.25 8.20 -4.51
N GLN A 448 22.24 7.37 -4.15
CA GLN A 448 23.64 7.81 -4.09
C GLN A 448 24.70 6.73 -4.32
N SER A 449 24.40 5.46 -4.04
CA SER A 449 25.41 4.39 -4.20
C SER A 449 25.57 4.02 -5.67
N ALA A 450 26.73 4.29 -6.26
CA ALA A 450 27.01 3.94 -7.65
C ALA A 450 26.96 2.41 -7.88
N ALA A 451 26.23 1.95 -8.90
CA ALA A 451 26.27 0.53 -9.29
C ALA A 451 27.60 0.20 -9.96
N CYS A 452 28.55 -0.43 -9.27
CA CYS A 452 29.85 -0.74 -9.86
C CYS A 452 30.45 -2.06 -9.34
N PRO A 453 31.08 -2.87 -10.23
CA PRO A 453 31.87 -4.03 -9.83
C PRO A 453 32.96 -3.67 -8.82
N GLY A 454 33.26 -4.59 -7.90
CA GLY A 454 34.23 -4.43 -6.83
C GLY A 454 33.71 -3.68 -5.59
N ARG A 455 32.42 -3.31 -5.54
CA ARG A 455 31.82 -2.54 -4.43
C ARG A 455 30.51 -3.07 -3.86
N TRP A 456 30.00 -4.19 -4.37
CA TRP A 456 28.67 -4.69 -3.99
C TRP A 456 28.60 -5.06 -2.51
N ALA A 457 29.62 -5.75 -2.00
CA ALA A 457 29.72 -6.17 -0.59
C ALA A 457 29.81 -5.01 0.40
N ILE A 458 30.46 -3.91 -0.01
CA ILE A 458 30.75 -2.77 0.88
C ILE A 458 29.61 -1.74 0.89
N GLN A 459 28.72 -1.77 -0.11
CA GLN A 459 27.55 -0.89 -0.21
C GLN A 459 26.35 -1.45 0.59
N LYS A 460 26.56 -1.69 1.88
CA LYS A 460 25.52 -2.32 2.71
C LYS A 460 24.25 -1.49 2.85
N ASN A 461 24.35 -0.16 2.75
CA ASN A 461 23.20 0.75 2.78
C ASN A 461 22.30 0.64 1.55
N ALA A 462 22.78 0.03 0.46
CA ALA A 462 22.04 -0.13 -0.79
C ALA A 462 21.49 -1.56 -0.98
N GLN A 463 21.60 -2.41 0.05
CA GLN A 463 21.12 -3.79 0.03
C GLN A 463 19.72 -3.88 0.65
N TRP A 464 18.78 -4.45 -0.10
CA TRP A 464 17.36 -4.51 0.25
C TRP A 464 16.83 -5.94 0.25
N ASN A 465 15.93 -6.24 1.18
CA ASN A 465 15.09 -7.43 1.19
C ASN A 465 13.71 -7.05 0.67
N LEU A 466 13.19 -7.85 -0.26
CA LEU A 466 11.83 -7.72 -0.76
C LEU A 466 10.95 -8.78 -0.11
N VAL A 467 10.03 -8.35 0.75
CA VAL A 467 9.12 -9.25 1.46
C VAL A 467 7.74 -9.10 0.84
N GLU A 468 7.22 -10.16 0.23
CA GLU A 468 5.92 -10.10 -0.44
C GLU A 468 4.79 -9.81 0.54
N ALA A 469 4.08 -8.72 0.27
CA ALA A 469 2.97 -8.26 1.10
C ALA A 469 1.76 -9.18 0.90
N ARG A 470 1.22 -9.65 2.02
CA ARG A 470 0.02 -10.49 2.07
C ARG A 470 -1.06 -9.83 2.92
N ILE A 471 -2.30 -10.27 2.71
CA ILE A 471 -3.37 -9.97 3.65
C ILE A 471 -3.10 -10.70 4.98
N GLU A 472 -3.29 -9.99 6.08
CA GLU A 472 -3.03 -10.48 7.44
C GLU A 472 -4.09 -9.98 8.41
N GLY A 473 -4.10 -10.56 9.61
CA GLY A 473 -5.01 -10.19 10.69
C GLY A 473 -6.21 -11.12 10.75
N LYS A 474 -7.40 -10.57 11.04
CA LYS A 474 -8.59 -11.37 11.31
C LYS A 474 -9.86 -10.72 10.75
N VAL A 475 -10.76 -11.55 10.23
CA VAL A 475 -12.11 -11.20 9.80
C VAL A 475 -13.11 -12.02 10.61
N SER A 476 -14.25 -11.43 10.96
CA SER A 476 -15.31 -12.10 11.72
C SER A 476 -16.70 -11.80 11.15
N VAL A 477 -17.69 -12.58 11.59
CA VAL A 477 -19.11 -12.32 11.36
C VAL A 477 -19.73 -12.07 12.73
N HIS A 478 -20.13 -10.83 12.97
CA HIS A 478 -20.75 -10.46 14.23
C HIS A 478 -22.24 -10.85 14.25
N CYS A 479 -22.66 -11.50 15.33
CA CYS A 479 -24.05 -11.84 15.63
C CYS A 479 -24.29 -11.83 17.14
N ASP A 480 -25.40 -11.25 17.60
CA ASP A 480 -25.65 -10.98 19.03
C ASP A 480 -25.81 -12.26 19.89
N GLU A 481 -26.25 -13.36 19.29
CA GLU A 481 -26.61 -14.61 20.00
C GLU A 481 -25.61 -15.75 19.75
N GLY A 482 -24.47 -15.47 19.10
CA GLY A 482 -23.43 -16.47 18.78
C GLY A 482 -23.82 -17.50 17.71
N MET A 483 -25.06 -17.45 17.22
CA MET A 483 -25.59 -18.25 16.12
C MET A 483 -26.56 -17.39 15.30
N LEU A 484 -26.87 -17.83 14.09
CA LEU A 484 -27.72 -17.13 13.15
C LEU A 484 -28.92 -17.98 12.74
N LYS A 485 -30.10 -17.37 12.69
CA LYS A 485 -31.30 -17.94 12.11
C LYS A 485 -31.53 -17.41 10.70
N ILE A 486 -32.20 -18.20 9.86
CA ILE A 486 -32.67 -17.74 8.54
C ILE A 486 -33.45 -16.42 8.66
N GLY A 487 -33.08 -15.44 7.85
CA GLY A 487 -33.63 -14.09 7.85
C GLY A 487 -32.91 -13.10 8.77
N ASP A 488 -32.03 -13.57 9.66
CA ASP A 488 -31.23 -12.66 10.50
C ASP A 488 -30.29 -11.82 9.64
N LYS A 489 -30.02 -10.60 10.13
CA LYS A 489 -29.05 -9.69 9.54
C LYS A 489 -27.77 -9.75 10.37
N ALA A 490 -26.64 -9.90 9.70
CA ALA A 490 -25.33 -9.92 10.33
C ALA A 490 -24.38 -8.97 9.61
N LYS A 491 -23.25 -8.68 10.26
CA LYS A 491 -22.20 -7.84 9.70
C LYS A 491 -20.87 -8.56 9.69
N ILE A 492 -20.15 -8.37 8.59
CA ILE A 492 -18.75 -8.74 8.47
C ILE A 492 -17.92 -7.65 9.14
N CYS A 493 -17.08 -8.03 10.08
CA CYS A 493 -16.26 -7.13 10.87
C CYS A 493 -14.77 -7.32 10.56
N GLY A 494 -13.98 -6.25 10.73
CA GLY A 494 -12.53 -6.25 10.52
C GLY A 494 -12.00 -5.15 9.59
N TRP A 495 -12.86 -4.39 8.89
CA TRP A 495 -12.45 -3.20 8.13
C TRP A 495 -13.08 -1.92 8.68
N HIS A 496 -14.33 -1.58 8.31
CA HIS A 496 -14.98 -0.35 8.82
C HIS A 496 -15.61 -0.50 10.20
N ASN A 497 -15.88 -1.73 10.62
CA ASN A 497 -16.58 -2.03 11.87
C ASN A 497 -15.74 -3.00 12.71
N THR A 498 -15.79 -2.81 14.03
CA THR A 498 -15.20 -3.71 15.01
C THR A 498 -16.23 -4.73 15.48
N ASP A 499 -15.79 -5.94 15.77
CA ASP A 499 -16.62 -6.95 16.42
C ASP A 499 -16.51 -6.78 17.95
N PRO A 500 -17.61 -6.48 18.68
CA PRO A 500 -17.59 -6.40 20.14
C PRO A 500 -17.11 -7.70 20.81
N ASP A 501 -17.37 -8.85 20.20
CA ASP A 501 -17.03 -10.17 20.74
C ASP A 501 -15.65 -10.66 20.28
N ASP A 502 -15.05 -9.97 19.31
CA ASP A 502 -13.74 -10.26 18.75
C ASP A 502 -12.96 -8.97 18.48
N PRO A 503 -12.45 -8.29 19.53
CA PRO A 503 -11.81 -6.99 19.41
C PRO A 503 -10.49 -7.04 18.59
N ASP A 504 -9.94 -8.23 18.38
CA ASP A 504 -8.75 -8.45 17.56
C ASP A 504 -9.08 -8.52 16.05
N ALA A 505 -10.36 -8.47 15.65
CA ALA A 505 -10.77 -8.38 14.26
C ALA A 505 -10.22 -7.11 13.61
N GLY A 506 -9.38 -7.30 12.59
CA GLY A 506 -8.68 -6.22 11.91
C GLY A 506 -7.91 -6.76 10.71
N ILE A 507 -8.35 -6.41 9.52
CA ILE A 507 -7.72 -6.79 8.25
C ILE A 507 -6.56 -5.81 7.98
N LYS A 508 -5.42 -6.35 7.56
CA LYS A 508 -4.20 -5.62 7.23
C LYS A 508 -3.63 -6.09 5.88
N PRO A 509 -2.84 -5.26 5.18
CA PRO A 509 -2.55 -3.85 5.47
C PRO A 509 -3.76 -2.93 5.27
N ALA A 510 -3.91 -1.92 6.14
CA ALA A 510 -5.06 -0.99 6.11
C ALA A 510 -4.71 0.48 6.37
N GLY A 511 -3.55 0.75 7.01
CA GLY A 511 -3.17 2.10 7.47
C GLY A 511 -3.36 3.18 6.41
N TRP A 512 -3.74 4.39 6.83
CA TRP A 512 -4.09 5.57 6.02
C TRP A 512 -5.17 5.42 4.94
N VAL A 513 -5.54 4.19 4.56
CA VAL A 513 -6.66 3.92 3.65
C VAL A 513 -7.98 3.92 4.40
N LEU A 514 -8.03 3.26 5.56
CA LEU A 514 -9.25 3.15 6.36
C LEU A 514 -9.64 4.48 7.03
N GLY A 515 -10.89 4.92 6.82
CA GLY A 515 -11.48 6.07 7.52
C GLY A 515 -10.94 7.44 7.09
N CYS A 516 -10.10 7.48 6.06
CA CYS A 516 -9.57 8.73 5.53
C CYS A 516 -10.61 9.44 4.65
N LYS A 517 -10.45 10.76 4.49
CA LYS A 517 -11.42 11.60 3.77
C LYS A 517 -11.57 11.19 2.30
N ASN A 518 -10.50 10.72 1.67
CA ASN A 518 -10.43 10.31 0.27
C ASN A 518 -10.43 8.78 0.07
N GLU A 519 -10.92 8.00 1.05
CA GLU A 519 -10.94 6.54 1.00
C GLU A 519 -11.68 5.99 -0.24
N SER A 520 -12.65 6.73 -0.79
CA SER A 520 -13.35 6.38 -2.04
C SER A 520 -12.46 6.36 -3.28
N ASP A 521 -11.31 7.00 -3.21
CA ASP A 521 -10.42 7.22 -4.36
C ASP A 521 -9.20 6.29 -4.31
N LEU A 522 -8.97 5.62 -3.16
CA LEU A 522 -7.82 4.76 -2.93
C LEU A 522 -8.00 3.36 -3.55
N PRO A 523 -6.90 2.75 -4.04
CA PRO A 523 -6.94 1.49 -4.78
C PRO A 523 -7.34 0.29 -3.92
N VAL A 524 -6.85 0.19 -2.69
CA VAL A 524 -6.97 -1.02 -1.86
C VAL A 524 -8.29 -1.05 -1.10
N ARG A 525 -9.06 -2.13 -1.23
CA ARG A 525 -10.25 -2.41 -0.39
C ARG A 525 -10.50 -3.91 -0.21
N PRO A 526 -11.12 -4.32 0.90
CA PRO A 526 -11.51 -5.70 1.06
C PRO A 526 -12.67 -6.09 0.13
N ILE A 527 -12.64 -7.34 -0.30
CA ILE A 527 -13.74 -8.04 -0.95
C ILE A 527 -14.01 -9.34 -0.16
N PHE A 528 -15.27 -9.71 -0.04
CA PHE A 528 -15.74 -10.78 0.83
C PHE A 528 -16.53 -11.83 0.06
N ARG A 529 -16.18 -13.09 0.26
CA ARG A 529 -16.92 -14.27 -0.22
C ARG A 529 -17.47 -15.04 0.98
N LEU A 530 -18.64 -15.65 0.83
CA LEU A 530 -19.27 -16.41 1.91
C LEU A 530 -19.31 -17.90 1.58
N TYR A 531 -18.97 -18.72 2.57
CA TYR A 531 -19.03 -20.17 2.52
C TYR A 531 -19.95 -20.72 3.60
N MET A 532 -20.68 -21.77 3.25
CA MET A 532 -21.30 -22.69 4.21
C MET A 532 -20.50 -23.98 4.26
N SER A 533 -20.22 -24.48 5.45
CA SER A 533 -19.60 -25.80 5.68
C SER A 533 -20.39 -26.59 6.73
N ASP A 534 -20.32 -27.91 6.65
CA ASP A 534 -20.90 -28.79 7.68
C ASP A 534 -19.97 -28.93 8.92
N VAL A 535 -18.74 -28.42 8.83
CA VAL A 535 -17.72 -28.56 9.88
C VAL A 535 -17.36 -27.20 10.47
N ALA A 536 -17.33 -27.13 11.80
CA ALA A 536 -16.73 -26.03 12.54
C ALA A 536 -15.21 -26.20 12.54
N ASP A 537 -14.56 -25.77 11.47
CA ASP A 537 -13.16 -26.09 11.23
C ASP A 537 -12.20 -25.02 11.76
N ASP A 538 -11.14 -25.45 12.46
CA ASP A 538 -10.00 -24.61 12.79
C ASP A 538 -9.05 -24.65 11.58
N LEU A 539 -9.17 -23.65 10.70
CA LEU A 539 -8.40 -23.54 9.45
C LEU A 539 -6.89 -23.71 9.70
N PRO A 540 -6.27 -24.81 9.27
CA PRO A 540 -4.84 -25.01 9.49
C PRO A 540 -4.03 -23.96 8.71
N GLU A 541 -2.86 -23.59 9.23
CA GLU A 541 -1.90 -22.82 8.44
C GLU A 541 -1.43 -23.65 7.24
N ASP A 542 -1.19 -22.97 6.11
CA ASP A 542 -0.74 -23.61 4.88
C ASP A 542 -0.02 -22.62 3.97
N ASP A 543 1.05 -23.07 3.32
CA ASP A 543 1.93 -22.26 2.47
C ASP A 543 1.77 -22.62 0.98
N ALA A 544 0.61 -23.16 0.60
CA ALA A 544 0.30 -23.53 -0.76
C ALA A 544 0.53 -22.37 -1.74
N ALA A 545 1.30 -22.63 -2.80
CA ALA A 545 1.62 -21.69 -3.86
C ALA A 545 1.53 -22.37 -5.23
N ILE A 546 1.11 -21.60 -6.24
CA ILE A 546 1.10 -22.04 -7.63
C ILE A 546 2.23 -21.34 -8.36
N PHE A 547 3.15 -22.13 -8.89
CA PHE A 547 4.18 -21.71 -9.81
C PHE A 547 3.72 -21.95 -11.25
N ALA A 548 4.11 -21.04 -12.14
CA ALA A 548 3.75 -21.09 -13.53
C ALA A 548 4.95 -20.84 -14.44
N GLN A 549 4.96 -21.54 -15.57
CA GLN A 549 5.90 -21.32 -16.66
C GLN A 549 5.15 -21.32 -17.99
N CYS A 550 5.54 -20.42 -18.90
CA CYS A 550 5.04 -20.37 -20.27
C CYS A 550 6.12 -19.86 -21.22
N GLY A 551 5.88 -20.02 -22.52
CA GLY A 551 6.63 -19.39 -23.59
C GLY A 551 5.94 -18.12 -24.11
N VAL A 552 6.72 -17.16 -24.57
CA VAL A 552 6.23 -15.94 -25.24
C VAL A 552 6.73 -15.97 -26.67
N ALA A 553 5.83 -15.78 -27.65
CA ALA A 553 6.08 -16.08 -29.07
C ALA A 553 7.31 -15.36 -29.68
N THR A 554 7.80 -14.28 -29.08
CA THR A 554 8.98 -13.52 -29.53
C THR A 554 10.24 -13.75 -28.71
N TRP A 555 10.13 -14.35 -27.53
CA TRP A 555 11.20 -14.39 -26.52
C TRP A 555 11.51 -15.80 -26.00
N GLY A 556 10.69 -16.78 -26.34
CA GLY A 556 10.83 -18.15 -25.88
C GLY A 556 10.33 -18.35 -24.46
N TRP A 557 10.79 -19.44 -23.85
CA TRP A 557 10.41 -19.88 -22.50
C TRP A 557 10.86 -18.90 -21.42
N GLN A 558 9.93 -18.52 -20.56
CA GLN A 558 10.17 -17.62 -19.43
C GLN A 558 10.66 -18.38 -18.20
N GLN A 559 11.28 -17.65 -17.26
CA GLN A 559 11.57 -18.15 -15.93
C GLN A 559 10.27 -18.51 -15.20
N GLU A 560 10.29 -19.56 -14.38
CA GLU A 560 9.15 -19.92 -13.54
C GLU A 560 8.89 -18.81 -12.50
N SER A 561 7.64 -18.40 -12.34
CA SER A 561 7.24 -17.36 -11.39
C SER A 561 5.94 -17.72 -10.68
N LEU A 562 5.60 -16.98 -9.61
CA LEU A 562 4.36 -17.20 -8.87
C LEU A 562 3.16 -16.73 -9.70
N ALA A 563 2.20 -17.64 -9.90
CA ALA A 563 1.07 -17.45 -10.79
C ALA A 563 0.12 -16.31 -10.39
N HIS A 564 0.11 -15.91 -9.12
CA HIS A 564 -0.68 -14.78 -8.62
C HIS A 564 -0.05 -13.42 -8.96
N ARG A 565 1.24 -13.39 -9.32
CA ARG A 565 1.93 -12.18 -9.77
C ARG A 565 1.72 -11.99 -11.26
N HIS A 566 2.17 -12.95 -12.07
CA HIS A 566 2.00 -12.96 -13.52
C HIS A 566 2.23 -14.36 -14.11
N ILE A 567 1.58 -14.65 -15.24
CA ILE A 567 1.94 -15.72 -16.17
C ILE A 567 2.07 -15.09 -17.55
N GLY A 568 3.22 -15.24 -18.19
CA GLY A 568 3.57 -14.50 -19.41
C GLY A 568 4.29 -13.20 -19.10
N TYR A 569 4.82 -12.58 -20.14
CA TYR A 569 5.68 -11.40 -20.01
C TYR A 569 4.97 -10.15 -20.54
N PRO A 570 4.99 -9.02 -19.83
CA PRO A 570 4.44 -7.75 -20.33
C PRO A 570 5.29 -7.18 -21.46
N PRO A 571 4.76 -6.80 -22.65
CA PRO A 571 3.51 -6.06 -22.87
C PRO A 571 2.50 -6.76 -23.80
N ALA A 572 1.32 -6.17 -23.91
CA ALA A 572 0.10 -6.67 -24.57
C ALA A 572 0.18 -6.93 -26.10
N ASP A 573 1.39 -7.01 -26.68
CA ASP A 573 1.62 -7.22 -28.12
C ASP A 573 2.20 -8.61 -28.44
N HIS A 574 2.44 -9.45 -27.41
CA HIS A 574 2.91 -10.82 -27.59
C HIS A 574 1.96 -11.84 -26.98
N SER A 575 1.67 -12.90 -27.72
CA SER A 575 0.88 -14.02 -27.25
C SER A 575 1.75 -15.05 -26.53
N ILE A 576 1.15 -15.74 -25.56
CA ILE A 576 1.80 -16.86 -24.86
C ILE A 576 1.51 -18.19 -25.57
N TYR A 577 2.48 -19.10 -25.52
CA TYR A 577 2.38 -20.49 -25.95
C TYR A 577 2.95 -21.38 -24.83
N GLY A 578 2.55 -22.64 -24.78
CA GLY A 578 3.00 -23.53 -23.72
C GLY A 578 2.50 -23.14 -22.32
N LEU A 579 2.16 -24.13 -21.52
CA LEU A 579 1.79 -23.90 -20.11
C LEU A 579 2.28 -25.04 -19.25
N ALA A 580 2.89 -24.70 -18.12
CA ALA A 580 3.12 -25.60 -17.00
C ALA A 580 2.71 -24.89 -15.72
N LEU A 581 1.88 -25.55 -14.92
CA LEU A 581 1.48 -25.11 -13.59
C LEU A 581 1.90 -26.17 -12.57
N ARG A 582 2.38 -25.73 -11.42
CA ARG A 582 2.92 -26.59 -10.36
C ARG A 582 2.48 -26.08 -9.01
N LEU A 583 1.90 -26.97 -8.21
CA LEU A 583 1.49 -26.69 -6.84
C LEU A 583 2.61 -27.12 -5.89
N GLU A 584 3.00 -26.23 -4.98
CA GLU A 584 4.00 -26.51 -3.94
C GLU A 584 3.55 -25.97 -2.58
N GLY A 585 4.19 -26.44 -1.52
CA GLY A 585 4.04 -25.88 -0.17
C GLY A 585 2.76 -26.27 0.57
N SER A 586 1.83 -26.99 -0.08
CA SER A 586 0.58 -27.37 0.60
C SER A 586 0.78 -28.51 1.60
N ALA A 587 0.20 -28.36 2.79
CA ALA A 587 0.04 -29.38 3.80
C ALA A 587 -1.03 -30.43 3.42
N PHE A 588 -1.89 -30.13 2.45
CA PHE A 588 -2.99 -30.99 2.03
C PHE A 588 -2.60 -31.80 0.79
N PRO A 589 -2.73 -33.14 0.82
CA PRO A 589 -2.51 -33.98 -0.36
C PRO A 589 -3.38 -33.57 -1.55
N GLY A 590 -2.79 -33.53 -2.75
CA GLY A 590 -3.53 -33.18 -3.95
C GLY A 590 -2.62 -32.82 -5.12
N SER A 591 -3.22 -32.41 -6.22
CA SER A 591 -2.50 -31.91 -7.41
C SER A 591 -3.28 -30.80 -8.10
N ILE A 592 -2.56 -29.89 -8.77
CA ILE A 592 -3.16 -28.97 -9.74
C ILE A 592 -3.27 -29.66 -11.10
N ARG A 593 -4.44 -29.49 -11.72
CA ARG A 593 -4.76 -29.96 -13.06
C ARG A 593 -5.11 -28.79 -13.94
N TYR A 594 -4.77 -28.89 -15.22
CA TYR A 594 -5.03 -27.83 -16.17
C TYR A 594 -5.15 -28.38 -17.57
N ALA A 595 -5.90 -27.68 -18.40
CA ALA A 595 -5.96 -27.94 -19.83
C ALA A 595 -5.92 -26.63 -20.59
N ALA A 596 -5.31 -26.64 -21.78
CA ALA A 596 -5.27 -25.50 -22.66
C ALA A 596 -5.80 -25.87 -24.05
N GLN A 597 -6.42 -24.89 -24.70
CA GLN A 597 -6.89 -24.98 -26.08
C GLN A 597 -6.26 -23.85 -26.89
N ARG A 598 -5.88 -24.16 -28.14
CA ARG A 598 -5.29 -23.19 -29.05
C ARG A 598 -6.31 -22.12 -29.44
N TYR A 599 -5.85 -20.90 -29.73
CA TYR A 599 -6.70 -19.79 -30.21
C TYR A 599 -7.39 -20.08 -31.55
N SER A 600 -6.87 -21.03 -32.33
CA SER A 600 -7.45 -21.54 -33.57
C SER A 600 -8.44 -22.68 -33.39
N GLY A 601 -8.67 -23.13 -32.15
CA GLY A 601 -9.54 -24.25 -31.81
C GLY A 601 -8.80 -25.59 -31.72
N GLY A 602 -9.56 -26.69 -31.78
CA GLY A 602 -9.05 -28.06 -31.65
C GLY A 602 -9.33 -28.69 -30.29
N GLU A 603 -8.69 -29.82 -30.01
CA GLU A 603 -8.88 -30.54 -28.76
C GLU A 603 -8.20 -29.83 -27.57
N TRP A 604 -8.76 -30.04 -26.38
CA TRP A 604 -8.12 -29.65 -25.13
C TRP A 604 -6.93 -30.55 -24.84
N VAL A 605 -5.78 -29.96 -24.52
CA VAL A 605 -4.59 -30.70 -24.10
C VAL A 605 -4.47 -30.57 -22.58
N GLU A 606 -4.56 -31.70 -21.87
CA GLU A 606 -4.51 -31.75 -20.40
C GLU A 606 -3.09 -31.99 -19.88
N GLY A 607 -2.77 -31.34 -18.76
CA GLY A 607 -1.57 -31.51 -17.95
C GLY A 607 -1.90 -31.57 -16.46
N ALA A 608 -0.90 -31.96 -15.67
CA ALA A 608 -0.94 -32.02 -14.21
C ALA A 608 0.42 -31.56 -13.67
N ASP A 609 0.49 -31.12 -12.41
CA ASP A 609 1.70 -30.74 -11.66
C ASP A 609 3.03 -30.77 -12.45
N GLY A 610 3.43 -29.61 -12.99
CA GLY A 610 4.68 -29.40 -13.72
C GLY A 610 4.73 -29.90 -15.17
N ALA A 611 3.71 -30.63 -15.65
CA ALA A 611 3.67 -31.15 -17.02
C ALA A 611 3.47 -30.05 -18.07
N ARG A 612 4.46 -29.81 -18.92
CA ARG A 612 4.34 -28.88 -20.05
C ARG A 612 3.33 -29.39 -21.08
N ILE A 613 2.34 -28.57 -21.38
CA ILE A 613 1.38 -28.77 -22.48
C ILE A 613 1.60 -27.69 -23.54
N LEU A 614 1.27 -28.00 -24.80
CA LEU A 614 1.34 -27.04 -25.92
C LEU A 614 2.75 -26.41 -26.11
N ASP A 615 3.81 -27.22 -26.01
CA ASP A 615 5.24 -26.80 -25.99
C ASP A 615 5.82 -26.43 -27.37
N SER A 616 5.00 -25.90 -28.29
CA SER A 616 5.47 -25.39 -29.58
C SER A 616 5.15 -23.92 -29.71
N GLU A 617 6.04 -23.12 -30.30
CA GLU A 617 5.80 -21.69 -30.57
C GLU A 617 4.55 -21.44 -31.42
N SER A 618 4.09 -22.43 -32.20
CA SER A 618 2.83 -22.35 -32.95
C SER A 618 1.58 -22.61 -32.09
N ASP A 619 1.73 -23.18 -30.90
CA ASP A 619 0.63 -23.56 -30.01
C ASP A 619 0.19 -22.38 -29.13
N ILE A 620 -0.19 -21.27 -29.76
CA ILE A 620 -0.67 -20.08 -29.06
C ILE A 620 -1.96 -20.39 -28.29
N LEU A 621 -1.98 -20.03 -27.00
CA LEU A 621 -3.12 -20.25 -26.12
C LEU A 621 -4.29 -19.32 -26.47
N GLY A 622 -5.50 -19.86 -26.48
CA GLY A 622 -6.75 -19.09 -26.56
C GLY A 622 -7.65 -19.28 -25.35
N ARG A 623 -7.64 -20.48 -24.75
CA ARG A 623 -8.41 -20.78 -23.54
C ARG A 623 -7.68 -21.74 -22.62
N VAL A 624 -8.03 -21.65 -21.34
CA VAL A 624 -7.46 -22.45 -20.27
C VAL A 624 -8.53 -22.92 -19.30
N LYS A 625 -8.33 -24.10 -18.72
CA LYS A 625 -9.07 -24.63 -17.58
C LYS A 625 -8.05 -24.98 -16.51
N VAL A 626 -8.32 -24.66 -15.25
CA VAL A 626 -7.45 -25.01 -14.12
C VAL A 626 -8.32 -25.43 -12.95
N TRP A 627 -7.98 -26.53 -12.28
CA TRP A 627 -8.72 -27.03 -11.13
C TRP A 627 -7.80 -27.80 -10.17
N LEU A 628 -8.28 -27.99 -8.94
CA LEU A 628 -7.57 -28.77 -7.92
C LEU A 628 -8.19 -30.15 -7.77
N THR A 629 -7.38 -31.13 -7.37
CA THR A 629 -7.79 -32.52 -7.10
C THR A 629 -7.17 -33.02 -5.81
N GLY A 630 -7.81 -33.98 -5.15
CA GLY A 630 -7.39 -34.48 -3.83
C GLY A 630 -7.94 -33.62 -2.69
N GLU A 631 -7.39 -33.78 -1.49
CA GLU A 631 -7.82 -33.11 -0.27
C GLU A 631 -7.69 -31.59 -0.35
N ILE A 632 -6.66 -31.07 -1.03
CA ILE A 632 -6.48 -29.62 -1.20
C ILE A 632 -7.71 -28.92 -1.83
N ALA A 633 -8.49 -29.63 -2.65
CA ALA A 633 -9.70 -29.11 -3.28
C ALA A 633 -10.81 -28.76 -2.26
N ASP A 634 -10.78 -29.35 -1.06
CA ASP A 634 -11.71 -29.01 0.02
C ASP A 634 -11.25 -27.79 0.84
N HIS A 635 -9.99 -27.36 0.71
CA HIS A 635 -9.41 -26.23 1.45
C HIS A 635 -9.15 -24.99 0.59
N TYR A 636 -9.14 -25.14 -0.74
CA TYR A 636 -8.94 -24.05 -1.68
C TYR A 636 -9.89 -24.09 -2.87
N ASP A 637 -10.33 -22.91 -3.26
CA ASP A 637 -10.83 -22.61 -4.61
C ASP A 637 -9.76 -21.87 -5.41
N LEU A 638 -10.01 -21.67 -6.70
CA LEU A 638 -9.14 -20.86 -7.56
C LEU A 638 -9.88 -19.63 -8.09
N GLU A 639 -9.13 -18.55 -8.29
CA GLU A 639 -9.56 -17.45 -9.15
C GLU A 639 -8.57 -17.32 -10.32
N ILE A 640 -9.11 -17.24 -11.54
CA ILE A 640 -8.31 -17.17 -12.76
C ILE A 640 -8.75 -15.98 -13.59
N ARG A 641 -7.78 -15.23 -14.12
CA ARG A 641 -7.98 -14.14 -15.07
C ARG A 641 -7.02 -14.26 -16.23
N THR A 642 -7.48 -13.88 -17.41
CA THR A 642 -6.68 -13.87 -18.64
C THR A 642 -6.66 -12.47 -19.22
N LYS A 643 -5.54 -12.09 -19.82
CA LYS A 643 -5.38 -10.89 -20.63
C LYS A 643 -5.30 -11.28 -22.08
N LEU A 644 -6.07 -10.60 -22.93
CA LEU A 644 -6.13 -10.89 -24.36
C LEU A 644 -5.23 -9.94 -25.15
N LEU A 645 -4.77 -10.42 -26.30
CA LEU A 645 -4.00 -9.66 -27.29
C LEU A 645 -4.89 -8.73 -28.17
N ASN A 646 -6.19 -8.64 -27.89
CA ASN A 646 -7.08 -7.77 -28.65
C ASN A 646 -6.63 -6.30 -28.55
N GLY A 647 -7.03 -5.47 -29.51
CA GLY A 647 -6.60 -4.06 -29.57
C GLY A 647 -6.96 -3.20 -28.34
N SER A 648 -7.75 -3.72 -27.38
CA SER A 648 -8.03 -3.09 -26.09
C SER A 648 -7.10 -3.57 -24.95
N GLY A 649 -6.45 -4.74 -25.08
CA GLY A 649 -5.53 -5.30 -24.08
C GLY A 649 -6.19 -5.57 -22.74
N GLU A 650 -7.49 -5.87 -22.73
CA GLU A 650 -8.31 -5.93 -21.51
C GLU A 650 -8.10 -7.22 -20.72
N TRP A 651 -7.99 -7.06 -19.39
CA TRP A 651 -8.17 -8.15 -18.45
C TRP A 651 -9.62 -8.66 -18.44
N SER A 652 -9.79 -9.98 -18.49
CA SER A 652 -11.09 -10.63 -18.30
C SER A 652 -11.63 -10.39 -16.89
N ASP A 653 -12.95 -10.52 -16.73
CA ASP A 653 -13.50 -10.70 -15.39
C ASP A 653 -12.95 -11.98 -14.73
N PRO A 654 -12.85 -12.02 -13.39
CA PRO A 654 -12.44 -13.22 -12.68
C PRO A 654 -13.37 -14.40 -12.94
N VAL A 655 -12.78 -15.57 -13.19
CA VAL A 655 -13.47 -16.86 -13.18
C VAL A 655 -13.09 -17.60 -11.92
N TYR A 656 -14.09 -17.89 -11.09
CA TYR A 656 -13.94 -18.67 -9.86
C TYR A 656 -14.14 -20.15 -10.14
N VAL A 657 -13.21 -20.97 -9.65
CA VAL A 657 -13.26 -22.44 -9.77
C VAL A 657 -13.52 -23.03 -8.39
N ASN A 658 -14.76 -23.45 -8.18
CA ASN A 658 -15.21 -24.03 -6.91
C ASN A 658 -14.83 -25.51 -6.89
N CYS A 659 -13.79 -25.83 -6.13
CA CYS A 659 -13.23 -27.17 -6.07
C CYS A 659 -13.87 -27.97 -4.91
N SER A 660 -13.89 -29.29 -5.00
CA SER A 660 -14.18 -30.17 -3.85
C SER A 660 -13.65 -31.56 -4.11
N ALA A 661 -13.13 -32.23 -3.08
CA ALA A 661 -12.74 -33.63 -3.18
C ALA A 661 -13.97 -34.55 -3.29
N SER A 662 -15.11 -34.15 -2.72
CA SER A 662 -16.37 -34.92 -2.76
C SER A 662 -17.08 -34.84 -4.11
N SER A 663 -16.85 -33.76 -4.87
CA SER A 663 -17.37 -33.52 -6.20
C SER A 663 -16.24 -33.03 -7.11
N PRO A 664 -15.26 -33.89 -7.43
CA PRO A 664 -14.05 -33.49 -8.13
C PRO A 664 -14.37 -33.00 -9.54
N LEU A 665 -13.68 -31.95 -9.95
CA LEU A 665 -13.74 -31.44 -11.32
C LEU A 665 -12.84 -32.27 -12.24
N ASP A 666 -13.23 -32.29 -13.50
CA ASP A 666 -12.50 -32.87 -14.61
C ASP A 666 -12.49 -31.90 -15.81
N ILE A 667 -11.87 -32.31 -16.92
CA ILE A 667 -11.80 -31.49 -18.13
C ILE A 667 -13.18 -31.10 -18.68
N GLY A 668 -14.23 -31.91 -18.45
CA GLY A 668 -15.58 -31.67 -18.92
C GLY A 668 -16.36 -30.66 -18.07
N SER A 669 -16.10 -30.65 -16.77
CA SER A 669 -16.81 -29.84 -15.76
C SER A 669 -16.06 -28.59 -15.32
N ALA A 670 -14.73 -28.55 -15.43
CA ALA A 670 -13.94 -27.38 -15.07
C ALA A 670 -14.29 -26.17 -15.98
N PRO A 671 -14.47 -24.97 -15.42
CA PRO A 671 -14.83 -23.78 -16.18
C PRO A 671 -13.66 -23.35 -17.07
N ALA A 672 -13.98 -22.96 -18.31
CA ALA A 672 -13.01 -22.41 -19.24
C ALA A 672 -12.87 -20.90 -19.09
N VAL A 673 -11.64 -20.42 -19.15
CA VAL A 673 -11.26 -19.00 -19.12
C VAL A 673 -10.65 -18.63 -20.47
N GLY A 674 -10.95 -17.42 -20.96
CA GLY A 674 -10.64 -16.98 -22.32
C GLY A 674 -11.86 -17.03 -23.24
N ILE A 675 -11.69 -16.53 -24.47
CA ILE A 675 -12.78 -16.43 -25.46
C ILE A 675 -12.82 -17.71 -26.32
N GLU A 676 -14.03 -18.13 -26.73
CA GLU A 676 -14.20 -19.24 -27.66
C GLU A 676 -13.30 -19.10 -28.90
N PRO A 677 -12.54 -20.13 -29.31
CA PRO A 677 -11.58 -19.99 -30.39
C PRO A 677 -12.26 -19.82 -31.75
N ASP A 678 -11.88 -18.80 -32.51
CA ASP A 678 -12.32 -18.56 -33.90
C ASP A 678 -11.13 -18.35 -34.86
N GLY A 679 -9.89 -18.45 -34.34
CA GLY A 679 -8.66 -18.19 -35.09
C GLY A 679 -8.30 -16.70 -35.26
N ALA A 680 -9.08 -15.77 -34.73
CA ALA A 680 -8.75 -14.35 -34.77
C ALA A 680 -7.65 -14.00 -33.75
N ASP A 681 -6.80 -13.04 -34.12
CA ASP A 681 -5.70 -12.57 -33.26
C ASP A 681 -6.20 -12.03 -31.91
N GLY A 682 -7.42 -11.49 -31.87
CA GLY A 682 -8.04 -10.98 -30.65
C GLY A 682 -8.34 -12.04 -29.58
N ASN A 683 -8.32 -13.34 -29.93
CA ASN A 683 -8.58 -14.43 -28.99
C ASN A 683 -7.30 -15.03 -28.40
N LYS A 684 -6.13 -14.52 -28.80
CA LYS A 684 -4.85 -14.95 -28.25
C LYS A 684 -4.70 -14.44 -26.82
N ILE A 685 -4.32 -15.32 -25.90
CA ILE A 685 -3.94 -14.93 -24.55
C ILE A 685 -2.52 -14.35 -24.58
N CYS A 686 -2.32 -13.20 -23.92
CA CYS A 686 -1.02 -12.56 -23.74
C CYS A 686 -0.55 -12.56 -22.27
N GLY A 687 -1.44 -12.90 -21.34
CA GLY A 687 -1.08 -12.97 -19.93
C GLY A 687 -2.16 -13.63 -19.07
N MET A 688 -1.80 -14.11 -17.88
CA MET A 688 -2.76 -14.68 -16.92
C MET A 688 -2.38 -14.39 -15.47
N ASN A 689 -3.36 -14.60 -14.58
CA ASN A 689 -3.20 -14.56 -13.13
C ASN A 689 -4.03 -15.67 -12.51
N ILE A 690 -3.45 -16.41 -11.56
CA ILE A 690 -4.12 -17.49 -10.83
C ILE A 690 -3.89 -17.30 -9.34
N HIS A 691 -4.96 -17.19 -8.56
CA HIS A 691 -4.91 -17.06 -7.11
C HIS A 691 -5.54 -18.30 -6.44
N LEU A 692 -4.90 -18.76 -5.37
CA LEU A 692 -5.52 -19.67 -4.40
C LEU A 692 -6.45 -18.87 -3.48
N VAL A 693 -7.67 -19.35 -3.30
CA VAL A 693 -8.69 -18.76 -2.42
C VAL A 693 -8.91 -19.75 -1.27
N ARG A 694 -8.41 -19.44 -0.07
CA ARG A 694 -8.62 -20.30 1.10
C ARG A 694 -10.11 -20.36 1.46
N LYS A 695 -10.58 -21.52 1.91
CA LYS A 695 -11.95 -21.73 2.41
C LYS A 695 -12.00 -22.74 3.57
N PRO A 696 -13.09 -22.78 4.34
CA PRO A 696 -13.32 -23.87 5.32
C PRO A 696 -13.39 -25.22 4.61
N GLN A 697 -13.00 -26.30 5.29
CA GLN A 697 -13.06 -27.65 4.72
C GLN A 697 -14.44 -27.95 4.14
N GLY A 698 -14.45 -28.38 2.87
CA GLY A 698 -15.68 -28.73 2.15
C GLY A 698 -16.63 -27.54 1.92
N GLY A 699 -16.15 -26.31 2.14
CA GLY A 699 -16.98 -25.11 2.07
C GLY A 699 -17.61 -24.92 0.69
N ARG A 700 -18.93 -24.79 0.66
CA ARG A 700 -19.69 -24.43 -0.54
C ARG A 700 -20.00 -22.94 -0.55
N VAL A 701 -19.85 -22.32 -1.71
CA VAL A 701 -20.07 -20.88 -1.86
C VAL A 701 -21.56 -20.56 -1.76
N VAL A 702 -21.91 -19.59 -0.92
CA VAL A 702 -23.27 -19.03 -0.82
C VAL A 702 -23.37 -17.59 -1.30
N ARG A 703 -22.23 -16.89 -1.38
CA ARG A 703 -22.13 -15.55 -1.96
C ARG A 703 -20.74 -15.35 -2.55
N GLU A 704 -20.70 -14.99 -3.82
CA GLU A 704 -19.46 -14.61 -4.49
C GLU A 704 -18.88 -13.28 -3.96
N PHE A 705 -17.62 -12.99 -4.32
CA PHE A 705 -16.91 -11.81 -3.84
C PHE A 705 -17.70 -10.51 -4.03
N SER A 706 -17.89 -9.81 -2.92
CA SER A 706 -18.61 -8.53 -2.86
C SER A 706 -17.92 -7.56 -1.91
N LYS A 707 -18.12 -6.26 -2.14
CA LYS A 707 -17.65 -5.19 -1.25
C LYS A 707 -18.56 -4.97 -0.04
N SER A 708 -19.70 -5.68 0.02
CA SER A 708 -20.70 -5.50 1.07
C SER A 708 -20.32 -6.24 2.34
N GLU A 709 -20.22 -5.48 3.43
CA GLU A 709 -20.04 -5.98 4.79
C GLU A 709 -21.36 -6.44 5.42
N ASP A 710 -22.50 -6.03 4.87
CA ASP A 710 -23.81 -6.46 5.34
C ASP A 710 -24.19 -7.81 4.70
N LEU A 711 -24.84 -8.67 5.47
CA LEU A 711 -25.45 -9.90 4.96
C LEU A 711 -26.78 -10.20 5.63
N THR A 712 -27.63 -10.95 4.92
CA THR A 712 -28.88 -11.49 5.44
C THR A 712 -28.88 -12.98 5.15
N VAL A 713 -29.19 -13.78 6.16
CA VAL A 713 -29.13 -15.24 6.07
C VAL A 713 -30.28 -15.73 5.20
N ASP A 714 -29.95 -16.38 4.09
CA ASP A 714 -30.92 -16.87 3.11
C ASP A 714 -31.29 -18.33 3.37
N ALA A 715 -32.57 -18.67 3.20
CA ALA A 715 -33.06 -20.03 3.41
C ALA A 715 -32.36 -21.07 2.52
N SER A 716 -31.92 -20.68 1.32
CA SER A 716 -31.17 -21.54 0.39
C SER A 716 -29.80 -21.97 0.92
N TRP A 717 -29.32 -21.34 1.99
CA TRP A 717 -28.05 -21.72 2.60
C TRP A 717 -28.15 -22.99 3.44
N GLY A 718 -29.35 -23.37 3.91
CA GLY A 718 -29.49 -24.53 4.79
C GLY A 718 -28.70 -24.41 6.11
N PRO A 719 -28.68 -25.47 6.93
CA PRO A 719 -27.93 -25.49 8.18
C PRO A 719 -26.43 -25.67 7.94
N GLY A 720 -25.62 -25.31 8.94
CA GLY A 720 -24.17 -25.51 8.93
C GLY A 720 -23.45 -24.33 9.57
N TYR A 721 -22.21 -24.08 9.16
CA TYR A 721 -21.38 -22.98 9.64
C TYR A 721 -21.09 -22.00 8.52
N LEU A 722 -21.45 -20.73 8.74
CA LEU A 722 -21.17 -19.62 7.86
C LEU A 722 -19.78 -19.05 8.15
N SER A 723 -18.91 -19.04 7.14
CA SER A 723 -17.62 -18.37 7.20
C SER A 723 -17.49 -17.32 6.10
N VAL A 724 -16.74 -16.26 6.39
CA VAL A 724 -16.34 -15.23 5.42
C VAL A 724 -14.90 -15.48 5.01
N ALA A 725 -14.62 -15.46 3.71
CA ALA A 725 -13.28 -15.27 3.18
C ALA A 725 -13.08 -13.81 2.73
N ALA A 726 -12.03 -13.17 3.20
CA ALA A 726 -11.65 -11.80 2.86
C ALA A 726 -10.34 -11.77 2.07
N MET A 727 -10.29 -10.92 1.05
CA MET A 727 -9.10 -10.59 0.26
C MET A 727 -8.99 -9.07 0.11
N LEU A 728 -7.80 -8.54 -0.14
CA LEU A 728 -7.59 -7.11 -0.45
C LEU A 728 -7.43 -6.91 -1.95
N GLY A 729 -8.46 -6.36 -2.60
CA GLY A 729 -8.48 -6.06 -4.03
C GLY A 729 -8.04 -4.63 -4.37
N ILE A 730 -7.59 -4.46 -5.61
CA ILE A 730 -7.11 -3.22 -6.24
C ILE A 730 -8.16 -2.78 -7.26
N ARG A 731 -8.92 -1.73 -6.93
CA ARG A 731 -10.15 -1.40 -7.70
C ARG A 731 -10.09 -0.17 -8.60
N THR A 732 -9.03 0.62 -8.52
CA THR A 732 -8.94 1.89 -9.28
C THR A 732 -8.25 1.69 -10.63
N VAL A 733 -7.52 0.59 -10.82
CA VAL A 733 -6.85 0.28 -12.08
C VAL A 733 -7.87 -0.18 -13.13
N GLY A 734 -7.83 0.44 -14.31
CA GLY A 734 -8.67 0.05 -15.44
C GLY A 734 -8.24 -1.29 -16.05
N LYS A 735 -9.20 -2.04 -16.61
CA LYS A 735 -8.94 -3.34 -17.26
C LYS A 735 -7.94 -3.28 -18.42
N THR A 736 -7.82 -2.11 -19.07
CA THR A 736 -6.92 -1.84 -20.19
C THR A 736 -5.50 -1.45 -19.76
N ASP A 737 -5.22 -1.37 -18.45
CA ASP A 737 -3.88 -1.00 -17.98
C ASP A 737 -2.85 -2.04 -18.42
N ARG A 738 -1.75 -1.58 -19.02
CA ARG A 738 -0.73 -2.46 -19.61
C ARG A 738 0.35 -2.88 -18.61
N TYR A 739 0.48 -2.16 -17.51
CA TYR A 739 1.58 -2.30 -16.55
C TYR A 739 1.16 -3.03 -15.27
N VAL A 740 -0.13 -3.06 -14.92
CA VAL A 740 -0.63 -3.76 -13.73
C VAL A 740 -1.06 -5.19 -14.09
N TRP A 741 -0.49 -6.16 -13.36
CA TRP A 741 -0.66 -7.60 -13.63
C TRP A 741 -1.41 -8.37 -12.55
N THR A 742 -1.41 -7.87 -11.32
CA THR A 742 -2.25 -8.40 -10.25
C THR A 742 -3.32 -7.39 -9.85
N ASP A 743 -4.47 -7.87 -9.39
CA ASP A 743 -5.56 -7.02 -8.89
C ASP A 743 -5.79 -7.17 -7.39
N ARG A 744 -4.89 -7.84 -6.66
CA ARG A 744 -5.04 -8.07 -5.22
C ARG A 744 -3.72 -8.41 -4.55
N TYR A 745 -3.75 -8.36 -3.22
CA TYR A 745 -2.68 -8.88 -2.38
C TYR A 745 -2.70 -10.40 -2.35
N LEU A 746 -1.54 -10.98 -2.03
CA LEU A 746 -1.42 -12.41 -1.76
C LEU A 746 -2.21 -12.79 -0.51
N GLY A 747 -2.86 -13.96 -0.54
CA GLY A 747 -3.49 -14.59 0.63
C GLY A 747 -5.00 -14.37 0.76
N THR A 748 -5.58 -15.01 1.77
CA THR A 748 -7.02 -14.94 2.10
C THR A 748 -7.16 -15.11 3.60
N LEU A 749 -7.94 -14.25 4.26
CA LEU A 749 -8.35 -14.47 5.65
C LEU A 749 -9.69 -15.17 5.65
N VAL A 750 -9.86 -16.19 6.48
CA VAL A 750 -11.16 -16.87 6.63
C VAL A 750 -11.60 -16.77 8.08
N SER A 751 -12.85 -16.35 8.31
CA SER A 751 -13.42 -16.24 9.65
C SER A 751 -13.68 -17.61 10.25
N ARG A 752 -13.75 -17.66 11.58
CA ARG A 752 -14.41 -18.78 12.27
C ARG A 752 -15.85 -18.92 11.76
N GLY A 753 -16.32 -20.16 11.73
CA GLY A 753 -17.67 -20.49 11.32
C GLY A 753 -18.69 -20.07 12.38
N VAL A 754 -19.70 -19.29 11.98
CA VAL A 754 -20.86 -18.97 12.82
C VAL A 754 -21.96 -19.98 12.51
N PRO A 755 -22.52 -20.68 13.51
CA PRO A 755 -23.60 -21.64 13.28
C PRO A 755 -24.82 -20.96 12.66
N VAL A 756 -25.36 -21.57 11.61
CA VAL A 756 -26.63 -21.21 10.99
C VAL A 756 -27.63 -22.31 11.27
N VAL A 757 -28.68 -21.97 11.99
CA VAL A 757 -29.77 -22.89 12.34
C VAL A 757 -31.00 -22.61 11.49
N THR A 758 -31.75 -23.66 11.16
CA THR A 758 -33.00 -23.55 10.42
C THR A 758 -34.23 -23.58 11.32
N THR A 759 -34.09 -23.96 12.59
CA THR A 759 -35.17 -24.13 13.57
C THR A 759 -34.85 -23.32 14.83
N CYS A 760 -35.84 -22.67 15.45
CA CYS A 760 -35.64 -21.94 16.71
C CYS A 760 -36.96 -21.76 17.48
N VAL A 761 -36.86 -21.41 18.77
CA VAL A 761 -37.99 -21.02 19.61
C VAL A 761 -37.83 -19.57 20.07
N GLU A 762 -38.84 -18.74 19.82
CA GLU A 762 -38.86 -17.34 20.25
C GLU A 762 -39.85 -17.15 21.42
N TYR A 763 -39.42 -16.42 22.44
CA TYR A 763 -40.19 -16.18 23.66
C TYR A 763 -40.60 -14.73 23.78
N TYR A 764 -41.90 -14.48 23.82
CA TYR A 764 -42.49 -13.16 23.91
C TYR A 764 -43.18 -12.96 25.26
N ALA A 765 -42.75 -11.95 26.02
CA ALA A 765 -43.32 -11.65 27.32
C ALA A 765 -44.04 -10.30 27.29
N ASP A 766 -45.25 -10.25 27.86
CA ASP A 766 -46.05 -9.02 28.02
C ASP A 766 -46.43 -8.30 26.71
N GLY A 767 -46.34 -9.00 25.58
CA GLY A 767 -46.67 -8.48 24.25
C GLY A 767 -46.47 -9.55 23.17
N VAL A 768 -46.59 -9.15 21.91
CA VAL A 768 -46.54 -10.05 20.74
C VAL A 768 -45.68 -9.52 19.60
N GLU A 769 -45.17 -8.30 19.72
CA GLU A 769 -44.30 -7.68 18.73
C GLU A 769 -42.85 -8.11 18.96
N GLN A 770 -41.98 -7.93 17.96
CA GLN A 770 -40.56 -8.29 18.08
C GLN A 770 -39.85 -7.61 19.25
N LYS A 771 -40.28 -6.40 19.63
CA LYS A 771 -39.74 -5.66 20.78
C LYS A 771 -40.06 -6.33 22.13
N ASP A 772 -41.04 -7.23 22.15
CA ASP A 772 -41.51 -7.95 23.34
C ASP A 772 -40.84 -9.34 23.47
N MET A 773 -39.97 -9.70 22.52
CA MET A 773 -39.17 -10.92 22.59
C MET A 773 -38.12 -10.79 23.71
N VAL A 774 -38.14 -11.70 24.67
CA VAL A 774 -37.24 -11.71 25.83
C VAL A 774 -36.11 -12.73 25.71
N TYR A 775 -36.31 -13.76 24.90
CA TYR A 775 -35.33 -14.81 24.69
C TYR A 775 -35.58 -15.51 23.35
N ARG A 776 -34.51 -16.01 22.74
CA ARG A 776 -34.56 -16.88 21.58
C ARG A 776 -33.68 -18.08 21.88
N ASP A 777 -34.24 -19.27 21.70
CA ASP A 777 -33.54 -20.53 21.84
C ASP A 777 -33.19 -21.06 20.44
N LEU A 778 -31.90 -21.18 20.18
CA LEU A 778 -31.33 -21.63 18.91
C LEU A 778 -30.84 -23.09 18.98
N ASP A 779 -30.76 -23.68 20.19
CA ASP A 779 -30.25 -25.04 20.43
C ASP A 779 -31.39 -26.06 20.39
N VAL A 780 -32.09 -26.11 19.25
CA VAL A 780 -33.26 -26.97 19.05
C VAL A 780 -33.28 -27.59 17.65
N GLU A 781 -33.75 -28.83 17.57
CA GLU A 781 -33.92 -29.55 16.30
C GLU A 781 -35.39 -29.86 16.00
N GLY A 782 -35.67 -30.05 14.70
CA GLY A 782 -36.99 -30.48 14.26
C GLY A 782 -37.28 -31.91 14.70
N GLY A 783 -38.41 -32.11 15.39
CA GLY A 783 -38.82 -33.39 15.97
C GLY A 783 -38.65 -33.46 17.49
N ASP A 784 -37.92 -32.52 18.08
CA ASP A 784 -37.72 -32.46 19.53
C ASP A 784 -39.04 -32.22 20.27
N VAL A 785 -39.19 -32.92 21.39
CA VAL A 785 -40.24 -32.62 22.37
C VAL A 785 -39.71 -31.52 23.29
N TYR A 786 -40.18 -30.31 23.05
CA TYR A 786 -39.68 -29.11 23.69
C TYR A 786 -40.45 -28.74 24.95
N THR A 787 -39.69 -28.32 25.96
CA THR A 787 -40.19 -27.74 27.20
C THR A 787 -39.56 -26.35 27.37
N PRO A 788 -40.35 -25.32 27.71
CA PRO A 788 -39.82 -23.97 27.90
C PRO A 788 -38.63 -23.91 28.85
N VAL A 789 -37.57 -23.20 28.44
CA VAL A 789 -36.33 -23.14 29.21
C VAL A 789 -36.39 -22.13 30.37
N ASP A 790 -35.72 -22.45 31.48
CA ASP A 790 -35.75 -21.64 32.70
C ASP A 790 -35.24 -20.22 32.49
N ILE A 791 -34.20 -20.04 31.67
CA ILE A 791 -33.62 -18.72 31.38
C ILE A 791 -34.62 -17.79 30.69
N ALA A 792 -35.47 -18.31 29.80
CA ALA A 792 -36.53 -17.52 29.16
C ALA A 792 -37.52 -17.02 30.21
N THR A 793 -37.92 -17.91 31.12
CA THR A 793 -38.82 -17.56 32.24
C THR A 793 -38.18 -16.50 33.13
N GLN A 794 -36.92 -16.65 33.54
CA GLN A 794 -36.22 -15.66 34.36
C GLN A 794 -36.17 -14.27 33.73
N LYS A 795 -35.94 -14.18 32.40
CA LYS A 795 -35.95 -12.90 31.66
C LYS A 795 -37.35 -12.30 31.52
N ALA A 796 -38.40 -13.12 31.57
CA ALA A 796 -39.78 -12.68 31.45
C ALA A 796 -40.36 -12.10 32.76
N LEU A 797 -39.87 -12.54 33.93
CA LEU A 797 -40.39 -12.13 35.24
C LEU A 797 -40.20 -10.61 35.47
N LYS A 798 -41.19 -9.97 36.11
CA LYS A 798 -41.07 -8.63 36.70
C LYS A 798 -40.81 -8.73 38.19
N ASP A 799 -40.44 -7.65 38.88
CA ASP A 799 -40.19 -7.77 40.33
C ASP A 799 -41.48 -7.83 41.16
N THR A 800 -42.47 -7.00 40.81
CA THR A 800 -43.65 -6.73 41.66
C THR A 800 -44.97 -6.97 40.92
N CYS A 801 -45.07 -8.05 40.14
CA CYS A 801 -46.32 -8.47 39.49
C CYS A 801 -46.79 -9.78 40.12
N ASN A 802 -47.70 -9.70 41.10
CA ASN A 802 -48.21 -10.87 41.78
C ASN A 802 -49.73 -10.89 41.76
N LEU A 803 -50.27 -12.09 41.87
CA LEU A 803 -51.66 -12.28 42.23
C LEU A 803 -51.87 -11.89 43.70
N ASN A 804 -53.12 -11.62 44.08
CA ASN A 804 -53.48 -10.96 45.32
C ASN A 804 -52.91 -11.65 46.57
N GLY A 805 -52.79 -12.98 46.56
CA GLY A 805 -52.22 -13.76 47.66
C GLY A 805 -50.75 -13.42 48.01
N GLN A 806 -49.98 -12.88 47.06
CA GLN A 806 -48.58 -12.49 47.23
C GLN A 806 -48.32 -11.02 46.85
N TYR A 807 -49.36 -10.18 46.94
CA TYR A 807 -49.34 -8.78 46.53
C TYR A 807 -48.10 -8.01 46.99
N GLY A 808 -47.40 -7.37 46.06
CA GLY A 808 -46.26 -6.50 46.32
C GLY A 808 -45.00 -7.20 46.86
N GLN A 809 -44.97 -8.53 46.91
CA GLN A 809 -43.78 -9.29 47.34
C GLN A 809 -42.80 -9.52 46.18
N ASN A 810 -41.51 -9.65 46.50
CA ASN A 810 -40.47 -10.08 45.55
C ASN A 810 -40.03 -11.52 45.86
N PRO A 811 -39.70 -12.36 44.85
CA PRO A 811 -39.80 -12.14 43.40
C PRO A 811 -41.23 -12.36 42.85
N SER A 812 -41.54 -11.86 41.64
CA SER A 812 -42.84 -12.09 41.00
C SER A 812 -43.16 -13.57 40.84
N THR A 813 -44.40 -13.90 41.20
CA THR A 813 -45.02 -15.21 41.02
C THR A 813 -46.19 -15.18 40.03
N GLY A 814 -46.51 -13.99 39.49
CA GLY A 814 -47.68 -13.74 38.65
C GLY A 814 -47.51 -14.10 37.17
N PHE A 815 -46.39 -14.66 36.74
CA PHE A 815 -46.21 -15.04 35.33
C PHE A 815 -47.19 -16.16 34.92
N SER A 816 -47.81 -16.03 33.74
CA SER A 816 -48.82 -16.98 33.26
C SER A 816 -48.27 -18.37 32.94
N GLY A 817 -46.96 -18.48 32.74
CA GLY A 817 -46.35 -19.58 32.00
C GLY A 817 -46.35 -19.29 30.49
N TRP A 818 -45.85 -20.25 29.71
CA TRP A 818 -45.67 -20.13 28.26
C TRP A 818 -46.80 -20.83 27.49
N PHE A 819 -47.23 -20.23 26.39
CA PHE A 819 -48.37 -20.66 25.58
C PHE A 819 -48.02 -20.64 24.09
N LEU A 820 -48.67 -21.50 23.31
CA LEU A 820 -48.51 -21.60 21.84
C LEU A 820 -49.24 -20.49 21.08
N ASP A 821 -50.20 -19.85 21.74
CA ASP A 821 -51.05 -18.80 21.20
C ASP A 821 -50.95 -17.53 22.06
N PRO A 822 -51.03 -16.34 21.44
CA PRO A 822 -50.92 -15.08 22.15
C PRO A 822 -52.13 -14.76 23.05
N GLU A 823 -53.25 -15.48 22.89
CA GLU A 823 -54.44 -15.41 23.76
C GLU A 823 -54.26 -16.16 25.11
N LEU A 824 -53.17 -16.90 25.27
CA LEU A 824 -52.81 -17.67 26.47
C LEU A 824 -53.79 -18.81 26.78
N THR A 825 -54.25 -19.54 25.74
CA THR A 825 -55.25 -20.62 25.89
C THR A 825 -54.67 -22.03 25.75
N GLN A 826 -53.51 -22.19 25.11
CA GLN A 826 -52.84 -23.47 24.85
C GLN A 826 -51.47 -23.50 25.53
N PRO A 827 -51.35 -24.07 26.75
CA PRO A 827 -50.08 -24.18 27.45
C PRO A 827 -49.02 -24.93 26.63
N ALA A 828 -47.80 -24.39 26.59
CA ALA A 828 -46.67 -25.00 25.89
C ALA A 828 -45.98 -26.04 26.77
N ALA A 829 -46.45 -27.29 26.70
CA ALA A 829 -45.83 -28.42 27.38
C ALA A 829 -45.74 -29.64 26.45
N GLY A 830 -44.54 -30.18 26.26
CA GLY A 830 -44.31 -31.36 25.42
C GLY A 830 -44.59 -31.11 23.94
N VAL A 831 -44.23 -29.94 23.44
CA VAL A 831 -44.54 -29.48 22.08
C VAL A 831 -43.52 -30.06 21.11
N THR A 832 -43.96 -30.71 20.04
CA THR A 832 -43.03 -31.15 18.98
C THR A 832 -42.62 -29.96 18.12
N ILE A 833 -41.33 -29.67 18.07
CA ILE A 833 -40.79 -28.63 17.19
C ILE A 833 -40.88 -29.09 15.74
N VAL A 834 -41.45 -28.26 14.89
CA VAL A 834 -41.48 -28.52 13.45
C VAL A 834 -40.17 -28.06 12.84
N LYS A 835 -39.53 -28.95 12.07
CA LYS A 835 -38.30 -28.65 11.34
C LYS A 835 -38.49 -27.44 10.43
N ASP A 836 -37.46 -26.58 10.39
CA ASP A 836 -37.39 -25.39 9.52
C ASP A 836 -38.46 -24.33 9.83
N GLN A 837 -39.05 -24.38 11.04
CA GLN A 837 -40.01 -23.39 11.51
C GLN A 837 -39.51 -22.68 12.77
N THR A 838 -40.13 -21.54 13.07
CA THR A 838 -39.95 -20.83 14.33
C THR A 838 -41.17 -21.08 15.19
N LEU A 839 -40.97 -21.74 16.33
CA LEU A 839 -42.00 -21.88 17.35
C LEU A 839 -42.03 -20.58 18.17
N LYS A 840 -43.18 -19.92 18.25
CA LYS A 840 -43.34 -18.73 19.07
C LYS A 840 -44.11 -19.08 20.34
N LEU A 841 -43.56 -18.69 21.48
CA LEU A 841 -44.14 -18.90 22.79
C LEU A 841 -44.48 -17.55 23.42
N TYR A 842 -45.65 -17.46 24.02
CA TYR A 842 -46.19 -16.24 24.59
C TYR A 842 -46.45 -16.41 26.08
N GLY A 843 -46.09 -15.41 26.87
CA GLY A 843 -46.40 -15.36 28.30
C GLY A 843 -46.66 -13.93 28.74
N ARG A 844 -47.41 -13.75 29.82
CA ARG A 844 -47.69 -12.43 30.40
C ARG A 844 -47.62 -12.47 31.91
N ASN A 845 -47.10 -11.39 32.49
CA ASN A 845 -47.14 -11.11 33.90
C ASN A 845 -48.55 -10.64 34.28
N ARG A 846 -49.05 -11.17 35.40
CA ARG A 846 -50.33 -10.79 35.99
C ARG A 846 -50.06 -9.92 37.21
N CYS A 847 -50.71 -8.77 37.25
CA CYS A 847 -50.62 -7.79 38.32
C CYS A 847 -51.94 -7.76 39.09
N THR A 848 -51.87 -7.31 40.34
CA THR A 848 -53.06 -7.00 41.12
C THR A 848 -53.21 -5.49 41.29
N VAL A 849 -54.41 -4.97 41.02
CA VAL A 849 -54.82 -3.64 41.46
C VAL A 849 -55.70 -3.79 42.69
N ARG A 850 -55.15 -3.44 43.86
CA ARG A 850 -55.91 -3.38 45.10
C ARG A 850 -56.66 -2.07 45.22
N ILE A 851 -57.77 -2.11 45.93
CA ILE A 851 -58.57 -0.95 46.27
C ILE A 851 -58.70 -0.86 47.78
N GLU A 852 -58.30 0.27 48.32
CA GLU A 852 -58.38 0.58 49.74
C GLU A 852 -59.05 1.95 49.95
N TYR A 853 -59.41 2.24 51.21
CA TYR A 853 -59.85 3.57 51.59
C TYR A 853 -58.63 4.45 51.85
N ALA A 854 -58.66 5.67 51.33
CA ALA A 854 -57.64 6.67 51.64
C ALA A 854 -57.57 6.96 53.15
N GLU A 855 -56.44 7.49 53.61
CA GLU A 855 -56.26 7.90 54.99
C GLU A 855 -57.30 8.99 55.35
N GLY A 856 -58.01 8.79 56.48
CA GLY A 856 -59.09 9.68 56.91
C GLY A 856 -60.39 9.61 56.08
N SER A 857 -60.51 8.69 55.11
CA SER A 857 -61.77 8.47 54.37
C SER A 857 -62.85 7.85 55.26
N LEU A 858 -64.11 8.22 55.01
CA LEU A 858 -65.28 7.57 55.62
C LEU A 858 -65.41 6.12 55.11
N ARG A 859 -65.94 5.24 55.98
CA ARG A 859 -66.19 3.81 55.73
C ARG A 859 -67.60 3.44 56.18
N PRO A 860 -68.24 2.41 55.60
CA PRO A 860 -69.52 1.91 56.07
C PRO A 860 -69.41 1.35 57.49
N GLU A 861 -70.38 1.68 58.33
CA GLU A 861 -70.51 1.19 59.70
C GLU A 861 -71.32 -0.12 59.73
N ASP A 862 -70.98 -1.01 60.65
CA ASP A 862 -71.73 -2.25 60.87
C ASP A 862 -73.17 -1.94 61.30
N GLY A 863 -74.15 -2.48 60.59
CA GLY A 863 -75.58 -2.23 60.84
C GLY A 863 -76.12 -0.89 60.31
N GLY A 864 -75.28 -0.04 59.69
CA GLY A 864 -75.72 1.22 59.07
C GLY A 864 -76.67 1.03 57.87
N ILE A 865 -77.69 1.90 57.77
CA ILE A 865 -78.66 1.92 56.67
C ILE A 865 -78.23 2.98 55.64
N TYR A 866 -77.90 2.53 54.43
CA TYR A 866 -77.43 3.38 53.33
C TYR A 866 -78.42 3.34 52.15
N ARG A 867 -78.69 4.49 51.55
CA ARG A 867 -79.66 4.62 50.44
C ARG A 867 -79.13 5.52 49.33
N THR A 868 -79.64 5.32 48.11
CA THR A 868 -79.25 6.14 46.94
C THR A 868 -79.86 7.55 46.96
N ALA A 869 -80.82 7.81 47.87
CA ALA A 869 -81.38 9.13 48.17
C ALA A 869 -81.80 9.17 49.66
N PRO A 870 -82.07 10.34 50.27
CA PRO A 870 -82.35 10.48 51.71
C PRO A 870 -83.78 10.01 52.10
N LEU A 871 -84.16 8.78 51.74
CA LEU A 871 -85.47 8.19 51.96
C LEU A 871 -85.35 6.66 52.16
N ALA A 872 -86.01 6.12 53.19
CA ALA A 872 -85.86 4.72 53.62
C ALA A 872 -86.23 3.67 52.56
N TYR A 873 -87.20 3.99 51.67
CA TYR A 873 -87.70 3.08 50.62
C TYR A 873 -86.85 3.05 49.35
N LYS A 874 -85.81 3.89 49.25
CA LYS A 874 -84.93 3.90 48.07
C LYS A 874 -84.06 2.64 48.02
N PRO A 875 -83.46 2.31 46.86
CA PRO A 875 -82.52 1.20 46.78
C PRO A 875 -81.42 1.29 47.83
N ASP A 876 -81.05 0.14 48.39
CA ASP A 876 -79.90 0.02 49.26
C ASP A 876 -78.63 0.48 48.53
N ALA A 877 -77.84 1.32 49.18
CA ALA A 877 -76.61 1.86 48.61
C ALA A 877 -75.37 1.46 49.41
N ARG A 878 -75.51 0.53 50.37
CA ARG A 878 -74.40 0.07 51.18
C ARG A 878 -73.27 -0.51 50.33
N SER A 879 -73.61 -1.31 49.33
CA SER A 879 -72.64 -1.90 48.37
C SER A 879 -71.89 -0.86 47.54
N SER A 880 -72.46 0.32 47.27
CA SER A 880 -71.77 1.43 46.60
C SER A 880 -70.75 2.14 47.51
N PHE A 881 -70.91 2.02 48.83
CA PHE A 881 -70.03 2.61 49.83
C PHE A 881 -68.94 1.65 50.30
N GLU A 882 -69.20 0.35 50.22
CA GLU A 882 -68.23 -0.73 50.40
C GLU A 882 -67.21 -0.79 49.25
N LEU A 883 -66.08 -1.47 49.47
CA LEU A 883 -65.08 -1.66 48.42
C LEU A 883 -65.68 -2.52 47.28
N PRO A 884 -65.40 -2.19 46.00
CA PRO A 884 -65.91 -2.95 44.87
C PRO A 884 -65.53 -4.43 44.98
N ASP A 885 -66.49 -5.30 44.70
CA ASP A 885 -66.27 -6.74 44.56
C ASP A 885 -66.20 -7.10 43.07
N PHE A 886 -64.99 -7.41 42.59
CA PHE A 886 -64.75 -7.71 41.19
C PHE A 886 -65.16 -9.13 40.80
N SER A 887 -65.32 -10.04 41.78
CA SER A 887 -65.69 -11.45 41.51
C SER A 887 -67.08 -11.65 40.90
N GLN A 888 -67.95 -10.63 41.00
CA GLN A 888 -69.33 -10.70 40.53
C GLN A 888 -69.51 -10.32 39.06
N SER A 889 -68.45 -9.85 38.39
CA SER A 889 -68.48 -9.47 36.97
C SER A 889 -67.80 -10.53 36.08
N PRO A 890 -68.28 -10.75 34.84
CA PRO A 890 -67.55 -11.59 33.90
C PRO A 890 -66.17 -10.99 33.62
N GLU A 891 -65.12 -11.68 34.04
CA GLU A 891 -63.73 -11.30 33.82
C GLU A 891 -63.44 -11.30 32.31
N LYS A 892 -62.97 -10.16 31.81
CA LYS A 892 -62.67 -9.94 30.38
C LYS A 892 -61.42 -9.10 30.26
N HIS A 893 -60.41 -9.65 29.61
CA HIS A 893 -59.15 -8.97 29.35
C HIS A 893 -58.98 -8.74 27.86
N ARG A 894 -58.60 -7.51 27.49
CA ARG A 894 -58.25 -7.16 26.12
C ARG A 894 -57.01 -6.28 26.11
N LEU A 895 -55.98 -6.75 25.42
CA LEU A 895 -54.72 -6.05 25.27
C LEU A 895 -54.14 -6.39 23.90
N ASP A 896 -53.45 -5.44 23.27
CA ASP A 896 -52.81 -5.63 21.95
C ASP A 896 -53.77 -6.15 20.85
N GLY A 897 -55.07 -5.83 20.95
CA GLY A 897 -56.10 -6.29 20.02
C GLY A 897 -56.61 -7.72 20.27
N LEU A 898 -56.07 -8.42 21.27
CA LEU A 898 -56.38 -9.81 21.62
C LEU A 898 -57.41 -9.89 22.74
N ALA A 899 -58.11 -11.03 22.84
CA ALA A 899 -58.93 -11.38 23.99
C ALA A 899 -58.18 -12.44 24.81
N LEU A 900 -57.66 -12.06 25.98
CA LEU A 900 -56.81 -12.92 26.80
C LEU A 900 -57.65 -13.81 27.72
N ALA A 901 -57.09 -14.97 28.11
CA ALA A 901 -57.68 -15.88 29.09
C ALA A 901 -57.96 -15.19 30.44
N ALA A 902 -59.03 -15.61 31.13
CA ALA A 902 -59.36 -15.12 32.47
C ALA A 902 -58.25 -15.48 33.48
N ILE A 903 -57.90 -14.56 34.39
CA ILE A 903 -56.89 -14.77 35.42
C ILE A 903 -57.48 -15.54 36.61
N GLY A 904 -58.74 -15.26 36.95
CA GLY A 904 -59.48 -15.96 38.01
C GLY A 904 -59.09 -15.56 39.44
N ASP A 905 -58.52 -14.36 39.62
CA ASP A 905 -58.06 -13.82 40.91
C ASP A 905 -58.75 -12.49 41.25
N ASP A 906 -59.91 -12.21 40.66
CA ASP A 906 -60.76 -11.07 41.02
C ASP A 906 -61.48 -11.34 42.35
N GLY A 907 -61.58 -10.31 43.21
CA GLY A 907 -62.30 -10.43 44.47
C GLY A 907 -62.66 -9.10 45.12
N GLN A 908 -63.06 -9.16 46.39
CA GLN A 908 -63.42 -7.96 47.13
C GLN A 908 -62.18 -7.06 47.31
N GLY A 909 -62.29 -5.81 46.83
CA GLY A 909 -61.24 -4.82 46.94
C GLY A 909 -60.00 -5.10 46.11
N HIS A 910 -60.04 -5.99 45.12
CA HIS A 910 -58.91 -6.17 44.21
C HIS A 910 -59.34 -6.72 42.85
N LYS A 911 -58.63 -6.30 41.81
CA LYS A 911 -58.79 -6.76 40.44
C LYS A 911 -57.48 -7.29 39.90
N ALA A 912 -57.50 -8.49 39.33
CA ALA A 912 -56.38 -9.03 38.59
C ALA A 912 -56.36 -8.46 37.18
N LEU A 913 -55.17 -8.12 36.67
CA LEU A 913 -54.97 -7.54 35.35
C LEU A 913 -53.72 -8.11 34.72
N TYR A 914 -53.66 -8.16 33.39
CA TYR A 914 -52.39 -8.41 32.71
C TYR A 914 -51.51 -7.17 32.72
N TRP A 915 -50.19 -7.36 32.70
CA TRP A 915 -49.25 -6.27 32.57
C TRP A 915 -49.51 -5.47 31.29
N GLY A 916 -49.62 -4.15 31.43
CA GLY A 916 -49.99 -3.21 30.36
C GLY A 916 -51.49 -2.95 30.24
N GLU A 917 -52.34 -3.73 30.90
CA GLU A 917 -53.79 -3.51 30.89
C GLU A 917 -54.18 -2.32 31.78
N SER A 918 -55.17 -1.55 31.34
CA SER A 918 -55.69 -0.41 32.10
C SER A 918 -57.04 -0.73 32.71
N VAL A 919 -57.22 -0.36 33.97
CA VAL A 919 -58.51 -0.31 34.63
C VAL A 919 -58.92 1.15 34.84
N THR A 920 -60.15 1.45 34.45
CA THR A 920 -60.81 2.73 34.74
C THR A 920 -61.79 2.48 35.87
N PRO A 921 -61.41 2.73 37.13
CA PRO A 921 -62.29 2.46 38.25
C PRO A 921 -63.50 3.39 38.19
N VAL A 922 -64.70 2.82 38.14
CA VAL A 922 -65.95 3.60 38.08
C VAL A 922 -66.09 4.37 39.39
N LYS A 923 -66.20 5.70 39.31
CA LYS A 923 -66.49 6.52 40.47
C LYS A 923 -67.88 6.14 41.02
N PRO A 924 -68.01 5.69 42.27
CA PRO A 924 -69.32 5.34 42.84
C PRO A 924 -70.27 6.53 42.88
N GLY A 925 -71.57 6.26 42.97
CA GLY A 925 -72.58 7.29 43.23
C GLY A 925 -72.48 7.79 44.67
N GLU A 926 -73.05 8.97 44.95
CA GLU A 926 -73.22 9.42 46.33
C GLU A 926 -74.15 8.49 47.12
N VAL A 927 -73.93 8.40 48.43
CA VAL A 927 -74.73 7.57 49.33
C VAL A 927 -75.27 8.41 50.47
N PHE A 928 -76.46 8.06 50.94
CA PHE A 928 -77.10 8.70 52.08
C PHE A 928 -77.17 7.73 53.23
N ALA A 929 -76.52 8.04 54.36
CA ALA A 929 -76.49 7.24 55.56
C ALA A 929 -77.54 7.74 56.55
N MET A 930 -78.40 6.86 57.06
CA MET A 930 -79.33 7.20 58.14
C MET A 930 -78.57 7.22 59.46
N ILE A 931 -78.64 8.34 60.17
CA ILE A 931 -78.04 8.48 61.51
C ILE A 931 -79.09 8.25 62.60
N ALA A 932 -78.64 8.17 63.86
CA ALA A 932 -79.44 7.70 65.00
C ALA A 932 -80.76 8.47 65.26
N ASP A 933 -80.92 9.68 64.72
CA ASP A 933 -82.12 10.52 64.83
C ASP A 933 -83.07 10.42 63.61
N GLU A 934 -82.89 9.38 62.78
CA GLU A 934 -83.63 9.12 61.52
C GLU A 934 -83.42 10.18 60.42
N THR A 935 -82.44 11.08 60.57
CA THR A 935 -82.03 12.00 59.50
C THR A 935 -80.94 11.39 58.60
N TRP A 936 -80.78 11.94 57.40
CA TRP A 936 -79.89 11.40 56.37
C TRP A 936 -78.65 12.29 56.19
N ARG A 937 -77.45 11.69 56.27
CA ARG A 937 -76.18 12.34 55.90
C ARG A 937 -75.76 11.95 54.50
N ARG A 938 -75.30 12.93 53.72
CA ARG A 938 -74.82 12.73 52.35
C ARG A 938 -73.30 12.48 52.36
N TYR A 939 -72.88 11.33 51.85
CA TYR A 939 -71.48 10.99 51.62
C TYR A 939 -71.19 10.96 50.12
N VAL A 940 -70.12 11.64 49.73
CA VAL A 940 -69.72 11.76 48.32
C VAL A 940 -68.33 11.17 48.12
N PRO A 941 -68.11 10.39 47.05
CA PRO A 941 -66.77 9.99 46.66
C PRO A 941 -66.08 11.18 45.97
N GLU A 942 -64.89 11.56 46.39
CA GLU A 942 -64.15 12.71 45.82
C GLU A 942 -63.44 12.30 44.52
N CYS A 943 -62.50 11.37 44.62
CA CYS A 943 -61.67 10.88 43.52
C CYS A 943 -60.97 9.55 43.89
N TRP A 944 -60.38 8.91 42.89
CA TRP A 944 -59.41 7.83 43.06
C TRP A 944 -58.00 8.40 43.19
N MET A 945 -57.16 7.78 44.00
CA MET A 945 -55.80 8.25 44.32
C MET A 945 -54.79 7.10 44.32
N THR A 946 -53.52 7.39 44.02
CA THR A 946 -52.42 6.40 43.96
C THR A 946 -51.66 6.27 45.29
N SER A 947 -51.99 7.10 46.28
CA SER A 947 -51.41 7.07 47.62
C SER A 947 -52.49 7.25 48.69
N ALA A 948 -52.23 6.71 49.88
CA ALA A 948 -53.15 6.79 51.01
C ALA A 948 -53.36 8.23 51.50
N ASP A 949 -52.32 9.08 51.43
CA ASP A 949 -52.32 10.49 51.87
C ASP A 949 -53.02 11.45 50.89
N GLY A 950 -53.39 10.98 49.70
CA GLY A 950 -54.26 11.67 48.76
C GLY A 950 -53.62 12.78 47.93
N THR A 951 -52.33 12.63 47.59
CA THR A 951 -51.56 13.67 46.87
C THR A 951 -51.80 13.68 45.35
N GLU A 952 -52.17 12.56 44.73
CA GLU A 952 -52.37 12.45 43.27
C GLU A 952 -53.72 11.83 42.92
N LYS A 953 -54.51 12.54 42.10
CA LYS A 953 -55.83 12.08 41.63
C LYS A 953 -55.70 11.37 40.29
N VAL A 954 -56.35 10.21 40.15
CA VAL A 954 -56.31 9.42 38.91
C VAL A 954 -57.70 9.09 38.39
N SER A 955 -57.82 8.99 37.06
CA SER A 955 -59.04 8.54 36.37
C SER A 955 -58.91 7.12 35.81
N SER A 956 -57.68 6.62 35.65
CA SER A 956 -57.37 5.25 35.21
C SER A 956 -55.99 4.85 35.73
N VAL A 957 -55.75 3.54 35.84
CA VAL A 957 -54.44 2.98 36.18
C VAL A 957 -54.07 1.91 35.17
N THR A 958 -52.86 1.98 34.64
CA THR A 958 -52.23 0.90 33.87
C THR A 958 -51.42 0.01 34.80
N ALA A 959 -51.74 -1.28 34.82
CA ALA A 959 -51.03 -2.25 35.61
C ALA A 959 -49.64 -2.54 35.01
N LYS A 960 -48.61 -1.87 35.52
CA LYS A 960 -47.19 -2.19 35.19
C LYS A 960 -46.42 -2.81 36.35
N ARG A 961 -47.12 -3.00 37.45
CA ARG A 961 -46.75 -3.59 38.73
C ARG A 961 -48.04 -3.74 39.55
N ASP A 962 -47.93 -4.37 40.70
CA ASP A 962 -48.94 -4.35 41.74
C ASP A 962 -49.14 -2.91 42.23
N VAL A 963 -50.40 -2.45 42.25
CA VAL A 963 -50.76 -1.06 42.58
C VAL A 963 -51.95 -1.03 43.52
N THR A 964 -51.89 -0.17 44.53
CA THR A 964 -53.03 0.12 45.40
C THR A 964 -53.66 1.44 44.96
N LEU A 965 -54.95 1.40 44.70
CA LEU A 965 -55.80 2.55 44.48
C LEU A 965 -56.56 2.88 45.76
N TYR A 966 -56.63 4.15 46.09
CA TYR A 966 -57.31 4.64 47.28
C TYR A 966 -58.55 5.45 46.88
N ILE A 967 -59.71 5.12 47.46
CA ILE A 967 -60.92 5.94 47.35
C ILE A 967 -61.09 6.82 48.59
N LYS A 968 -61.43 8.09 48.36
CA LYS A 968 -61.77 9.03 49.43
C LYS A 968 -63.24 9.40 49.41
N TRP A 969 -63.90 9.10 50.52
CA TRP A 969 -65.26 9.49 50.81
C TRP A 969 -65.27 10.58 51.88
N THR A 970 -66.04 11.63 51.62
CA THR A 970 -66.21 12.73 52.56
C THR A 970 -67.68 13.02 52.81
N GLU A 971 -67.97 13.58 53.98
CA GLU A 971 -69.29 14.09 54.29
C GLU A 971 -69.50 15.38 53.51
N ALA A 972 -70.51 15.39 52.64
CA ALA A 972 -70.91 16.61 51.96
C ALA A 972 -71.51 17.55 53.01
N LYS A 973 -70.76 18.59 53.40
CA LYS A 973 -71.29 19.66 54.25
C LYS A 973 -72.45 20.33 53.52
N ALA A 974 -73.67 19.99 53.90
CA ALA A 974 -74.87 20.56 53.30
C ALA A 974 -74.95 22.06 53.64
N GLU A 975 -74.87 22.92 52.63
CA GLU A 975 -75.64 24.16 52.66
C GLU A 975 -77.12 23.76 52.65
N GLY A 976 -77.76 24.00 53.80
CA GLY A 976 -79.14 23.68 54.18
C GLY A 976 -80.09 23.14 53.11
N VAL A 977 -80.59 21.93 53.34
CA VAL A 977 -81.94 21.57 52.92
C VAL A 977 -82.72 21.09 54.14
N ALA A 978 -83.84 21.79 54.34
CA ALA A 978 -84.74 21.69 55.47
C ALA A 978 -85.31 20.28 55.65
N SER A 979 -85.46 19.91 56.91
CA SER A 979 -86.36 18.86 57.33
C SER A 979 -87.79 19.21 56.89
N SER A 980 -88.48 18.23 56.31
CA SER A 980 -89.93 18.18 56.35
C SER A 980 -90.31 16.75 56.71
N LYS A 981 -90.95 16.60 57.88
CA LYS A 981 -91.65 15.38 58.26
C LYS A 981 -92.78 15.14 57.26
N GLY A 982 -92.81 13.95 56.66
CA GLY A 982 -93.82 13.48 55.71
C GLY A 982 -93.38 12.17 55.09
#